data_AF-A0A7C7GT63-F1
#
_entry.id   AF-A0A7C7GT63-F1
#
_cell.length_a   1.000
_cell.length_b   1.000
_cell.length_c   1.000
_cell.angle_alpha   90.00
_cell.angle_beta   90.00
_cell.angle_gamma   90.00
#
_symmetry.space_group_name_H-M   'P 1'
#
loop_
_entity.id
_entity.type
_entity.pdbx_description
1 polymer ?
#
loop_
_entity_poly.entity_id
_entity_poly.type
_entity_poly.pdbx_seq_one_letter_code
_entity_poly.pdbx_strand_id
1 'polypeptide(L)'
;MSTFEQSRGLFVQTHFTIIEIDLPVVEGECTISGLPGFGTPLSCDQPSNATKTYKFTQIGAPFDIPESGVLRLVKSISETPARLNTGKGLAGRGTASISFVDMENKDPNPDAPAVDSTVISQGSFLSKLAARNELTNKPIRIKNYRKEIDGSIDLENGAETRHYIIESMNSMKNNEWSIKCKDELSRVNLGDSVWPLPLDGELRASADDSQLTFDVDSTVTYLVGDTVRIGEELIKISAVSNIGTGSAQIQTASRGLPIVYTNTISRTVKESHEAGDEIYVCEVSDDERLDDLLERILIDVGVGASFIPKSEWIAEIDLWQPNARINTLWLESVSTDEVLESILTDYMIDMWFDPVAREIKIAAISQWQESTSSVVENSEINYQSITKQRVEELRSTRALVIYDKRFLATDDSVENFKRASLFKRVGLEVDALFGEPKTKRFEFSSLLNKDQADLLVNRWVNRYVNPFRYTWTTPERKLNFNTGDVVDLISSADSGFNGLPSSSSRCQIMSIKPNYKTDGRDYTVEGLSYEPVFDVGAEVIITGIVFDVNLYIQYAGAPSQPVELTFIIDANSGSTGNSIPSFKAGAFPAGSKIIIIMINGADLQARGGNGGNGGSYSDEGGEVIIEPPTNGTDGGVVYDAEGVDTDIYFSGPTPSVTYPVADGFIRAPSGGDGGFDASPSVGGNGGDGGNGRFVGTGGSFGVSDPGGNNGAAGDNGSEDGTSLGIDGSNNNAFGGTKGKGVIDSGATVTFFGDTPARYVNGGGDHV
;
A
#
# COMPACT_ATOMS: atom_id res chain seq x y z
N MET A 1 -34.61 -10.03 -23.95
CA MET A 1 -33.70 -9.21 -24.77
C MET A 1 -32.29 -9.52 -24.31
N SER A 2 -31.29 -9.43 -25.20
CA SER A 2 -29.91 -9.77 -24.86
C SER A 2 -29.31 -8.66 -24.03
N THR A 3 -28.46 -8.98 -23.05
CA THR A 3 -27.60 -7.96 -22.45
C THR A 3 -26.51 -7.52 -23.44
N PHE A 4 -25.87 -6.37 -23.19
CA PHE A 4 -24.72 -5.92 -23.99
C PHE A 4 -23.61 -7.00 -24.12
N GLU A 5 -23.36 -7.73 -23.03
CA GLU A 5 -22.39 -8.84 -22.99
C GLU A 5 -22.83 -10.02 -23.86
N GLN A 6 -24.12 -10.38 -23.85
CA GLN A 6 -24.66 -11.49 -24.64
C GLN A 6 -24.61 -11.21 -26.15
N SER A 7 -24.78 -9.95 -26.56
CA SER A 7 -24.74 -9.56 -27.97
C SER A 7 -23.32 -9.23 -28.48
N ARG A 8 -22.32 -9.09 -27.59
CA ARG A 8 -20.95 -8.65 -27.91
C ARG A 8 -20.23 -9.50 -28.95
N GLY A 9 -20.46 -10.81 -28.98
CA GLY A 9 -19.78 -11.75 -29.89
C GLY A 9 -20.26 -11.76 -31.34
N LEU A 10 -21.31 -11.00 -31.70
CA LEU A 10 -21.92 -11.06 -33.03
C LEU A 10 -21.05 -10.42 -34.13
N PHE A 11 -21.07 -11.01 -35.33
CA PHE A 11 -20.23 -10.56 -36.46
C PHE A 11 -20.76 -9.33 -37.19
N VAL A 12 -22.09 -9.16 -37.25
CA VAL A 12 -22.73 -8.02 -37.89
C VAL A 12 -23.48 -7.26 -36.81
N GLN A 13 -23.00 -6.06 -36.49
CA GLN A 13 -23.55 -5.20 -35.44
C GLN A 13 -23.70 -3.78 -36.00
N THR A 14 -24.79 -3.11 -35.63
CA THR A 14 -24.93 -1.67 -35.85
C THR A 14 -24.71 -0.97 -34.52
N HIS A 15 -23.63 -0.20 -34.41
CA HIS A 15 -23.27 0.50 -33.18
C HIS A 15 -23.81 1.92 -33.17
N PHE A 16 -24.16 2.41 -31.99
CA PHE A 16 -24.42 3.83 -31.76
C PHE A 16 -24.19 4.18 -30.29
N THR A 17 -24.13 5.48 -29.99
CA THR A 17 -23.90 5.98 -28.63
C THR A 17 -24.95 7.04 -28.30
N ILE A 18 -25.50 6.98 -27.09
CA ILE A 18 -26.34 8.02 -26.52
C ILE A 18 -25.61 8.62 -25.32
N ILE A 19 -25.53 9.94 -25.30
CA ILE A 19 -25.04 10.73 -24.18
C ILE A 19 -26.24 11.19 -23.38
N GLU A 20 -26.27 10.91 -22.08
CA GLU A 20 -27.31 11.36 -21.16
C GLU A 20 -26.73 12.34 -20.15
N ILE A 21 -27.39 13.48 -19.96
CA ILE A 21 -27.05 14.48 -18.93
C ILE A 21 -28.27 14.69 -18.06
N ASP A 22 -28.12 14.49 -16.74
CA ASP A 22 -29.20 14.73 -15.79
C ASP A 22 -29.05 16.12 -15.16
N LEU A 23 -30.06 16.97 -15.37
CA LEU A 23 -30.08 18.32 -14.81
C LEU A 23 -31.33 18.54 -13.96
N PRO A 24 -31.21 19.28 -12.84
CA PRO A 24 -32.37 19.66 -12.04
C PRO A 24 -33.27 20.63 -12.83
N VAL A 25 -34.58 20.47 -12.70
CA VAL A 25 -35.58 21.34 -13.33
C VAL A 25 -36.65 21.77 -12.32
N VAL A 26 -37.37 22.83 -12.68
CA VAL A 26 -38.53 23.35 -11.92
C VAL A 26 -39.77 23.14 -12.78
N GLU A 27 -40.60 22.18 -12.39
CA GLU A 27 -41.88 21.91 -13.02
C GLU A 27 -43.01 22.68 -12.31
N GLY A 28 -43.97 23.20 -13.10
CA GLY A 28 -45.10 23.96 -12.59
C GLY A 28 -44.83 25.46 -12.48
N GLU A 29 -44.99 26.03 -11.29
CA GLU A 29 -44.77 27.46 -11.05
C GLU A 29 -43.28 27.78 -11.09
N CYS A 30 -42.85 28.50 -12.12
CA CYS A 30 -41.50 29.02 -12.25
C CYS A 30 -41.57 30.52 -12.59
N THR A 31 -41.12 31.34 -11.65
CA THR A 31 -41.03 32.80 -11.81
C THR A 31 -39.63 33.29 -11.48
N ILE A 32 -39.18 34.38 -12.10
CA ILE A 32 -37.95 35.08 -11.74
C ILE A 32 -38.27 36.54 -11.43
N SER A 33 -38.13 36.95 -10.17
CA SER A 33 -38.52 38.30 -9.72
C SER A 33 -39.96 38.68 -10.11
N GLY A 34 -40.88 37.70 -10.08
CA GLY A 34 -42.30 37.87 -10.42
C GLY A 34 -42.63 37.86 -11.93
N LEU A 35 -41.65 37.64 -12.81
CA LEU A 35 -41.87 37.39 -14.25
C LEU A 35 -41.84 35.88 -14.55
N PRO A 36 -42.42 35.39 -15.66
CA PRO A 36 -42.28 33.99 -16.07
C PRO A 36 -40.80 33.59 -16.20
N GLY A 37 -40.43 32.42 -15.68
CA GLY A 37 -39.06 31.88 -15.76
C GLY A 37 -38.89 30.74 -16.79
N PHE A 38 -37.67 30.20 -16.90
CA PHE A 38 -37.28 29.23 -17.95
C PHE A 38 -37.17 27.76 -17.46
N GLY A 39 -37.73 27.45 -16.29
CA GLY A 39 -37.89 26.08 -15.79
C GLY A 39 -36.62 25.44 -15.23
N THR A 40 -35.64 26.23 -14.77
CA THR A 40 -34.39 25.75 -14.17
C THR A 40 -34.08 26.48 -12.86
N PRO A 41 -33.25 25.92 -11.96
CA PRO A 41 -32.91 26.58 -10.69
C PRO A 41 -32.29 27.97 -10.84
N LEU A 42 -31.55 28.24 -11.93
CA LEU A 42 -30.97 29.57 -12.18
C LEU A 42 -31.99 30.57 -12.76
N SER A 43 -33.13 30.07 -13.26
CA SER A 43 -34.13 30.88 -13.95
C SER A 43 -35.49 30.90 -13.26
N CYS A 44 -35.57 30.40 -12.02
CA CYS A 44 -36.76 30.39 -11.18
C CYS A 44 -36.38 30.75 -9.74
N ASP A 45 -37.28 31.41 -9.01
CA ASP A 45 -37.18 31.72 -7.58
C ASP A 45 -37.51 30.47 -6.73
N GLN A 46 -38.22 29.49 -7.31
CA GLN A 46 -38.61 28.24 -6.68
C GLN A 46 -37.48 27.18 -6.74
N PRO A 47 -37.35 26.32 -5.71
CA PRO A 47 -36.36 25.24 -5.72
C PRO A 47 -36.69 24.18 -6.79
N SER A 48 -35.67 23.48 -7.29
CA SER A 48 -35.88 22.31 -8.17
C SER A 48 -36.72 21.24 -7.48
N ASN A 49 -37.65 20.65 -8.22
CA ASN A 49 -38.55 19.59 -7.76
C ASN A 49 -38.50 18.32 -8.62
N ALA A 50 -37.76 18.34 -9.73
CA ALA A 50 -37.59 17.19 -10.62
C ALA A 50 -36.20 17.18 -11.29
N THR A 51 -35.89 16.08 -11.97
CA THR A 51 -34.67 15.92 -12.78
C THR A 51 -35.08 15.59 -14.21
N LYS A 52 -34.47 16.27 -15.18
CA LYS A 52 -34.67 16.03 -16.60
C LYS A 52 -33.39 15.48 -17.23
N THR A 53 -33.53 14.33 -17.92
CA THR A 53 -32.44 13.70 -18.67
C THR A 53 -32.44 14.22 -20.11
N TYR A 54 -31.39 14.93 -20.49
CA TYR A 54 -31.15 15.36 -21.86
C TYR A 54 -30.37 14.28 -22.60
N LYS A 55 -30.86 13.89 -23.78
CA LYS A 55 -30.31 12.78 -24.57
C LYS A 55 -29.75 13.25 -25.90
N PHE A 56 -28.49 12.94 -26.18
CA PHE A 56 -27.81 13.32 -27.42
C PHE A 56 -27.20 12.10 -28.11
N THR A 57 -27.20 12.08 -29.44
CA THR A 57 -26.58 11.00 -30.22
C THR A 57 -25.87 11.55 -31.45
N GLN A 58 -25.12 10.68 -32.14
CA GLN A 58 -24.38 11.01 -33.35
C GLN A 58 -25.32 11.17 -34.54
N ILE A 59 -24.93 11.98 -35.53
CA ILE A 59 -25.73 12.19 -36.76
C ILE A 59 -26.04 10.87 -37.48
N GLY A 60 -25.08 9.94 -37.51
CA GLY A 60 -25.19 8.64 -38.17
C GLY A 60 -25.91 7.53 -37.38
N ALA A 61 -26.44 7.81 -36.19
CA ALA A 61 -27.14 6.80 -35.39
C ALA A 61 -28.42 6.26 -36.09
N PRO A 62 -28.91 5.05 -35.76
CA PRO A 62 -30.11 4.50 -36.39
C PRO A 62 -31.33 5.41 -36.30
N PHE A 63 -32.17 5.46 -37.35
CA PHE A 63 -33.37 6.31 -37.38
C PHE A 63 -34.54 5.78 -36.54
N ASP A 64 -34.50 4.49 -36.22
CA ASP A 64 -35.51 3.71 -35.52
C ASP A 64 -35.23 3.57 -34.01
N ILE A 65 -34.49 4.51 -33.40
CA ILE A 65 -34.34 4.57 -31.94
C ILE A 65 -35.75 4.70 -31.32
N PRO A 66 -36.20 3.76 -30.47
CA PRO A 66 -37.58 3.68 -29.99
C PRO A 66 -37.86 4.67 -28.84
N GLU A 67 -37.28 5.87 -28.92
CA GLU A 67 -37.42 6.92 -27.91
C GLU A 67 -37.48 8.30 -28.57
N SER A 68 -38.48 9.09 -28.20
CA SER A 68 -38.59 10.49 -28.62
C SER A 68 -37.68 11.40 -27.81
N GLY A 69 -37.18 12.48 -28.42
CA GLY A 69 -36.41 13.51 -27.71
C GLY A 69 -34.89 13.32 -27.73
N VAL A 70 -34.37 12.26 -28.37
CA VAL A 70 -32.93 12.08 -28.60
C VAL A 70 -32.44 13.04 -29.71
N LEU A 71 -31.57 13.99 -29.35
CA LEU A 71 -31.07 15.02 -30.26
C LEU A 71 -29.77 14.58 -30.96
N ARG A 72 -29.73 14.66 -32.30
CA ARG A 72 -28.57 14.26 -33.12
C ARG A 72 -27.50 15.34 -33.23
N LEU A 73 -26.90 15.70 -32.10
CA LEU A 73 -25.95 16.82 -32.01
C LEU A 73 -24.49 16.37 -31.79
N VAL A 74 -24.24 15.10 -31.46
CA VAL A 74 -22.88 14.63 -31.14
C VAL A 74 -22.04 14.53 -32.42
N LYS A 75 -20.93 15.27 -32.46
CA LYS A 75 -19.94 15.27 -33.54
C LYS A 75 -18.86 14.22 -33.32
N SER A 76 -18.29 14.18 -32.12
CA SER A 76 -17.22 13.26 -31.75
C SER A 76 -17.17 13.02 -30.26
N ILE A 77 -16.68 11.84 -29.89
CA ILE A 77 -16.42 11.43 -28.51
C ILE A 77 -14.96 11.01 -28.43
N SER A 78 -14.26 11.49 -27.41
CA SER A 78 -12.90 11.07 -27.09
C SER A 78 -12.84 10.75 -25.61
N GLU A 79 -12.37 9.56 -25.27
CA GLU A 79 -12.12 9.17 -23.88
C GLU A 79 -10.63 8.90 -23.69
N THR A 80 -10.11 9.34 -22.55
CA THR A 80 -8.82 8.95 -22.01
C THR A 80 -9.13 8.20 -20.71
N PRO A 81 -9.11 6.86 -20.70
CA PRO A 81 -9.43 6.08 -19.51
C PRO A 81 -8.41 6.34 -18.40
N ALA A 82 -8.76 5.95 -17.17
CA ALA A 82 -7.77 5.88 -16.10
C ALA A 82 -6.62 4.95 -16.51
N ARG A 83 -5.41 5.35 -16.18
CA ARG A 83 -4.19 4.58 -16.46
C ARG A 83 -3.47 4.30 -15.16
N LEU A 84 -3.28 3.02 -14.86
CA LEU A 84 -2.52 2.59 -13.69
C LEU A 84 -1.11 3.20 -13.71
N ASN A 85 -0.65 3.61 -12.54
CA ASN A 85 0.65 4.22 -12.35
C ASN A 85 1.52 3.37 -11.43
N THR A 86 1.96 2.24 -11.98
CA THR A 86 2.90 1.32 -11.36
C THR A 86 4.15 2.07 -10.92
N GLY A 87 4.24 2.41 -9.62
CA GLY A 87 5.27 3.30 -9.08
C GLY A 87 4.79 4.37 -8.12
N LYS A 88 3.56 4.86 -8.31
CA LYS A 88 2.86 5.81 -7.43
C LYS A 88 1.59 5.22 -6.82
N GLY A 89 1.05 4.18 -7.45
CA GLY A 89 -0.17 3.47 -7.03
C GLY A 89 -1.46 4.19 -7.42
N LEU A 90 -1.56 5.50 -7.21
CA LEU A 90 -2.74 6.26 -7.64
C LEU A 90 -2.75 6.44 -9.17
N ALA A 91 -3.80 5.94 -9.83
CA ALA A 91 -3.96 6.02 -11.27
C ALA A 91 -4.22 7.47 -11.75
N GLY A 92 -3.81 7.75 -12.99
CA GLY A 92 -4.15 9.02 -13.64
C GLY A 92 -5.66 9.14 -13.91
N ARG A 93 -6.18 10.37 -13.85
CA ARG A 93 -7.61 10.67 -14.08
C ARG A 93 -8.13 10.13 -15.41
N GLY A 94 -9.26 9.44 -15.37
CA GLY A 94 -10.13 9.22 -16.51
C GLY A 94 -10.81 10.53 -16.93
N THR A 95 -10.71 10.87 -18.21
CA THR A 95 -11.36 12.05 -18.79
C THR A 95 -12.13 11.70 -20.06
N ALA A 96 -13.16 12.47 -20.35
CA ALA A 96 -13.87 12.38 -21.62
C ALA A 96 -14.10 13.77 -22.21
N SER A 97 -14.11 13.87 -23.53
CA SER A 97 -14.49 15.08 -24.25
C SER A 97 -15.51 14.74 -25.32
N ILE A 98 -16.64 15.43 -25.27
CA ILE A 98 -17.75 15.26 -26.22
C ILE A 98 -17.93 16.57 -26.94
N SER A 99 -17.83 16.53 -28.27
CA SER A 99 -18.06 17.69 -29.13
C SER A 99 -19.43 17.61 -29.77
N PHE A 100 -20.11 18.74 -29.85
CA PHE A 100 -21.45 18.88 -30.39
C PHE A 100 -21.49 19.91 -31.52
N VAL A 101 -22.39 19.72 -32.48
CA VAL A 101 -22.86 20.77 -33.39
C VAL A 101 -24.21 21.24 -32.89
N ASP A 102 -24.32 22.53 -32.58
CA ASP A 102 -25.55 23.08 -32.01
C ASP A 102 -26.67 23.20 -33.06
N MET A 103 -27.90 23.38 -32.60
CA MET A 103 -29.07 23.55 -33.44
C MET A 103 -29.89 24.78 -33.05
N GLU A 104 -30.48 25.42 -34.05
CA GLU A 104 -31.39 26.56 -33.89
C GLU A 104 -32.85 26.10 -33.85
N ASN A 105 -33.77 27.02 -33.53
CA ASN A 105 -35.22 26.81 -33.53
C ASN A 105 -35.70 25.69 -32.59
N LYS A 106 -34.97 25.44 -31.50
CA LYS A 106 -35.38 24.57 -30.39
C LYS A 106 -35.04 25.21 -29.05
N ASP A 107 -35.71 24.71 -28.01
CA ASP A 107 -35.49 25.12 -26.63
C ASP A 107 -35.28 23.87 -25.74
N PRO A 108 -34.35 23.90 -24.77
CA PRO A 108 -34.16 22.80 -23.82
C PRO A 108 -35.38 22.55 -22.93
N ASN A 109 -36.18 23.58 -22.63
CA ASN A 109 -37.37 23.52 -21.77
C ASN A 109 -38.59 24.12 -22.47
N PRO A 110 -39.14 23.44 -23.50
CA PRO A 110 -40.23 23.98 -24.32
C PRO A 110 -41.52 24.26 -23.54
N ASP A 111 -41.73 23.58 -22.41
CA ASP A 111 -42.94 23.70 -21.59
C ASP A 111 -42.83 24.75 -20.47
N ALA A 112 -41.69 25.45 -20.37
CA ALA A 112 -41.50 26.46 -19.31
C ALA A 112 -42.32 27.74 -19.58
N PRO A 113 -42.84 28.42 -18.53
CA PRO A 113 -43.76 29.56 -18.69
C PRO A 113 -43.24 30.72 -19.56
N ALA A 114 -41.92 30.97 -19.58
CA ALA A 114 -41.31 32.02 -20.38
C ALA A 114 -40.94 31.59 -21.82
N VAL A 115 -41.12 30.32 -22.19
CA VAL A 115 -40.70 29.81 -23.49
C VAL A 115 -41.84 29.89 -24.49
N ASP A 116 -41.84 30.96 -25.29
CA ASP A 116 -42.77 31.18 -26.40
C ASP A 116 -42.12 30.89 -27.78
N SER A 117 -42.88 31.05 -28.86
CA SER A 117 -42.38 30.86 -30.23
C SER A 117 -41.19 31.79 -30.57
N THR A 118 -41.16 32.98 -29.98
CA THR A 118 -40.07 33.94 -30.19
C THR A 118 -38.80 33.44 -29.53
N VAL A 119 -38.88 33.02 -28.27
CA VAL A 119 -37.76 32.46 -27.50
C VAL A 119 -37.23 31.18 -28.15
N ILE A 120 -38.11 30.33 -28.68
CA ILE A 120 -37.70 29.11 -29.41
C ILE A 120 -36.85 29.48 -30.63
N SER A 121 -37.19 30.53 -31.38
CA SER A 121 -36.48 30.97 -32.58
C SER A 121 -35.18 31.75 -32.33
N GLN A 122 -34.96 32.27 -31.12
CA GLN A 122 -33.79 33.09 -30.76
C GLN A 122 -32.67 32.23 -30.19
N GLY A 123 -31.42 32.39 -30.67
CA GLY A 123 -30.28 31.64 -30.15
C GLY A 123 -30.37 30.13 -30.39
N SER A 124 -29.34 29.40 -29.97
CA SER A 124 -29.22 27.96 -30.21
C SER A 124 -29.53 27.13 -28.96
N PHE A 125 -29.79 25.84 -29.15
CA PHE A 125 -30.24 24.94 -28.09
C PHE A 125 -29.22 24.82 -26.96
N LEU A 126 -27.95 24.53 -27.29
CA LEU A 126 -26.90 24.35 -26.29
C LEU A 126 -26.49 25.68 -25.64
N SER A 127 -26.56 26.80 -26.37
CA SER A 127 -26.36 28.12 -25.78
C SER A 127 -27.39 28.43 -24.69
N LYS A 128 -28.67 28.11 -24.95
CA LYS A 128 -29.73 28.26 -23.94
C LYS A 128 -29.56 27.30 -22.77
N LEU A 129 -29.17 26.05 -23.05
CA LEU A 129 -28.95 25.04 -22.01
C LEU A 129 -27.86 25.50 -21.03
N ALA A 130 -26.72 25.96 -21.55
CA ALA A 130 -25.60 26.45 -20.76
C ALA A 130 -25.92 27.75 -20.02
N ALA A 131 -26.67 28.67 -20.63
CA ALA A 131 -27.05 29.92 -19.98
C ALA A 131 -28.06 29.73 -18.82
N ARG A 132 -28.83 28.64 -18.83
CA ARG A 132 -29.91 28.41 -17.87
C ARG A 132 -29.58 27.36 -16.81
N ASN A 133 -28.46 26.64 -16.92
CA ASN A 133 -28.10 25.57 -15.98
C ASN A 133 -26.64 25.67 -15.56
N GLU A 134 -26.36 25.33 -14.30
CA GLU A 134 -25.01 25.01 -13.85
C GLU A 134 -24.72 23.53 -14.16
N LEU A 135 -23.88 23.28 -15.16
CA LEU A 135 -23.52 21.92 -15.58
C LEU A 135 -22.34 21.34 -14.81
N THR A 136 -21.53 22.18 -14.15
CA THR A 136 -20.36 21.71 -13.41
C THR A 136 -20.77 20.76 -12.30
N ASN A 137 -20.02 19.67 -12.14
CA ASN A 137 -20.28 18.61 -11.17
C ASN A 137 -21.61 17.84 -11.36
N LYS A 138 -22.24 17.92 -12.54
CA LYS A 138 -23.42 17.12 -12.88
C LYS A 138 -23.02 15.78 -13.53
N PRO A 139 -23.79 14.70 -13.28
CA PRO A 139 -23.51 13.40 -13.86
C PRO A 139 -23.77 13.40 -15.37
N ILE A 140 -22.89 12.74 -16.11
CA ILE A 140 -23.03 12.49 -17.54
C ILE A 140 -22.72 11.02 -17.82
N ARG A 141 -23.55 10.39 -18.64
CA ARG A 141 -23.45 8.97 -18.99
C ARG A 141 -23.20 8.82 -20.47
N ILE A 142 -22.18 8.05 -20.83
CA ILE A 142 -21.92 7.61 -22.20
C ILE A 142 -22.48 6.19 -22.33
N LYS A 143 -23.59 6.03 -23.03
CA LYS A 143 -24.26 4.74 -23.24
C LYS A 143 -23.97 4.20 -24.63
N ASN A 144 -23.22 3.11 -24.68
CA ASN A 144 -22.80 2.43 -25.89
C ASN A 144 -23.74 1.27 -26.22
N TYR A 145 -24.49 1.41 -27.31
CA TYR A 145 -25.49 0.44 -27.74
C TYR A 145 -25.05 -0.35 -28.97
N ARG A 146 -25.75 -1.46 -29.20
CA ARG A 146 -25.77 -2.21 -30.45
C ARG A 146 -27.22 -2.54 -30.83
N LYS A 147 -27.50 -2.66 -32.12
CA LYS A 147 -28.74 -3.31 -32.57
C LYS A 147 -28.67 -4.81 -32.33
N GLU A 148 -29.81 -5.37 -31.93
CA GLU A 148 -30.02 -6.81 -31.80
C GLU A 148 -30.07 -7.50 -33.16
N ILE A 149 -29.95 -8.83 -33.17
CA ILE A 149 -29.98 -9.66 -34.40
C ILE A 149 -31.29 -9.48 -35.18
N ASP A 150 -32.40 -9.31 -34.46
CA ASP A 150 -33.73 -9.09 -35.04
C ASP A 150 -33.95 -7.64 -35.50
N GLY A 151 -32.94 -6.78 -35.35
CA GLY A 151 -32.98 -5.36 -35.70
C GLY A 151 -33.57 -4.45 -34.61
N SER A 152 -34.02 -5.00 -33.48
CA SER A 152 -34.54 -4.22 -32.36
C SER A 152 -33.43 -3.49 -31.59
N ILE A 153 -33.84 -2.52 -30.78
CA ILE A 153 -32.96 -1.74 -29.90
C ILE A 153 -33.49 -1.86 -28.46
N ASP A 154 -32.70 -2.45 -27.58
CA ASP A 154 -32.96 -2.46 -26.14
C ASP A 154 -32.30 -1.24 -25.48
N LEU A 155 -33.07 -0.18 -25.23
CA LEU A 155 -32.61 1.03 -24.53
C LEU A 155 -32.54 0.87 -23.01
N GLU A 156 -33.10 -0.20 -22.46
CA GLU A 156 -33.15 -0.44 -21.01
C GLU A 156 -31.92 -1.20 -20.53
N ASN A 157 -31.57 -2.30 -21.22
CA ASN A 157 -30.49 -3.21 -20.80
C ASN A 157 -29.40 -3.42 -21.87
N GLY A 158 -29.58 -2.86 -23.06
CA GLY A 158 -28.69 -3.11 -24.21
C GLY A 158 -27.43 -2.23 -24.27
N ALA A 159 -27.20 -1.34 -23.30
CA ALA A 159 -26.03 -0.46 -23.26
C ALA A 159 -24.97 -0.89 -22.27
N GLU A 160 -23.70 -0.79 -22.69
CA GLU A 160 -22.60 -0.55 -21.77
C GLU A 160 -22.62 0.94 -21.38
N THR A 161 -22.72 1.23 -20.08
CA THR A 161 -22.81 2.60 -19.58
C THR A 161 -21.52 2.99 -18.89
N ARG A 162 -20.92 4.11 -19.32
CA ARG A 162 -19.76 4.72 -18.66
C ARG A 162 -20.17 6.01 -17.96
N HIS A 163 -19.72 6.15 -16.72
CA HIS A 163 -20.11 7.23 -15.83
C HIS A 163 -18.99 8.24 -15.68
N TYR A 164 -19.33 9.52 -15.84
CA TYR A 164 -18.44 10.66 -15.64
C TYR A 164 -19.17 11.82 -14.96
N ILE A 165 -18.39 12.82 -14.57
CA ILE A 165 -18.84 14.09 -14.03
C ILE A 165 -18.44 15.19 -15.01
N ILE A 166 -19.33 16.15 -15.28
CA ILE A 166 -19.01 17.30 -16.11
C ILE A 166 -18.05 18.23 -15.36
N GLU A 167 -16.93 18.53 -15.99
CA GLU A 167 -15.94 19.52 -15.55
C GLU A 167 -16.27 20.90 -16.12
N SER A 168 -16.55 20.97 -17.42
CA SER A 168 -16.90 22.24 -18.06
C SER A 168 -17.67 22.03 -19.37
N MET A 169 -18.45 23.04 -19.76
CA MET A 169 -19.10 23.12 -21.07
C MET A 169 -18.75 24.46 -21.72
N ASN A 170 -18.14 24.42 -22.89
CA ASN A 170 -17.59 25.60 -23.56
C ASN A 170 -18.08 25.72 -25.00
N SER A 171 -18.41 26.94 -25.42
CA SER A 171 -18.66 27.24 -26.84
C SER A 171 -17.35 27.27 -27.63
N MET A 172 -17.37 26.71 -28.82
CA MET A 172 -16.26 26.69 -29.78
C MET A 172 -16.60 27.49 -31.04
N LYS A 173 -15.67 27.55 -31.99
CA LYS A 173 -15.90 28.17 -33.31
C LYS A 173 -16.96 27.36 -34.08
N ASN A 174 -17.58 28.00 -35.09
CA ASN A 174 -18.50 27.35 -36.04
C ASN A 174 -19.74 26.70 -35.41
N ASN A 175 -20.33 27.31 -34.37
CA ASN A 175 -21.52 26.81 -33.68
C ASN A 175 -21.32 25.41 -33.05
N GLU A 176 -20.08 25.11 -32.64
CA GLU A 176 -19.73 23.87 -31.96
C GLU A 176 -19.63 24.10 -30.46
N TRP A 177 -19.86 23.03 -29.68
CA TRP A 177 -19.71 23.04 -28.22
C TRP A 177 -18.86 21.86 -27.78
N SER A 178 -18.14 22.01 -26.68
CA SER A 178 -17.39 20.92 -26.05
C SER A 178 -17.77 20.78 -24.60
N ILE A 179 -18.11 19.56 -24.19
CA ILE A 179 -18.22 19.17 -22.79
C ILE A 179 -16.96 18.39 -22.44
N LYS A 180 -16.26 18.82 -21.39
CA LYS A 180 -15.16 18.08 -20.76
C LYS A 180 -15.68 17.41 -19.50
N CYS A 181 -15.26 16.17 -19.29
CA CYS A 181 -15.67 15.35 -18.19
C CYS A 181 -14.46 14.74 -17.47
N LYS A 182 -14.66 14.44 -16.19
CA LYS A 182 -13.70 13.82 -15.29
C LYS A 182 -14.36 12.67 -14.53
N ASP A 183 -13.58 11.76 -13.97
CA ASP A 183 -14.08 10.65 -13.14
C ASP A 183 -14.30 11.05 -11.67
N GLU A 184 -14.80 10.14 -10.84
CA GLU A 184 -15.05 10.42 -9.41
C GLU A 184 -13.75 10.56 -8.59
N LEU A 185 -12.69 9.85 -8.97
CA LEU A 185 -11.34 10.05 -8.38
C LEU A 185 -10.76 11.42 -8.71
N SER A 186 -11.36 12.20 -9.61
CA SER A 186 -10.94 13.57 -9.83
C SER A 186 -10.99 14.44 -8.57
N ARG A 187 -11.81 14.09 -7.58
CA ARG A 187 -12.00 14.81 -6.31
C ARG A 187 -10.81 14.76 -5.36
N VAL A 188 -9.96 13.74 -5.48
CA VAL A 188 -8.83 13.49 -4.55
C VAL A 188 -7.50 14.00 -5.10
N ASN A 189 -7.51 14.80 -6.17
CA ASN A 189 -6.29 15.14 -6.88
C ASN A 189 -5.51 16.32 -6.28
N LEU A 190 -4.23 16.35 -6.66
CA LEU A 190 -3.27 17.47 -6.67
C LEU A 190 -3.89 18.84 -6.37
N GLY A 191 -3.96 19.17 -5.08
CA GLY A 191 -4.33 20.48 -4.56
C GLY A 191 -5.82 20.84 -4.59
N ASP A 192 -6.71 19.95 -5.03
CA ASP A 192 -8.16 20.16 -5.01
C ASP A 192 -8.76 19.83 -3.61
N SER A 193 -8.13 18.91 -2.88
CA SER A 193 -8.50 18.54 -1.50
C SER A 193 -7.26 18.33 -0.62
N VAL A 194 -7.45 18.52 0.68
CA VAL A 194 -6.43 18.25 1.70
C VAL A 194 -6.95 17.25 2.71
N TRP A 195 -6.05 16.43 3.25
CA TRP A 195 -6.34 15.52 4.34
C TRP A 195 -5.14 15.41 5.30
N PRO A 196 -5.34 15.37 6.64
CA PRO A 196 -6.61 15.58 7.36
C PRO A 196 -7.30 16.90 7.05
N LEU A 197 -8.60 17.01 7.35
CA LEU A 197 -9.33 18.25 7.12
C LEU A 197 -8.78 19.37 8.03
N PRO A 198 -8.52 20.58 7.50
CA PRO A 198 -7.93 21.66 8.27
C PRO A 198 -8.89 22.15 9.34
N LEU A 199 -8.34 22.49 10.50
CA LEU A 199 -9.03 23.07 11.64
C LEU A 199 -8.33 24.36 12.05
N ASP A 200 -9.11 25.40 12.36
CA ASP A 200 -8.59 26.73 12.74
C ASP A 200 -8.30 26.81 14.25
N GLY A 201 -7.41 25.94 14.75
CA GLY A 201 -7.08 25.85 16.17
C GLY A 201 -5.95 26.78 16.60
N GLU A 202 -6.11 27.53 17.70
CA GLU A 202 -5.04 28.38 18.26
C GLU A 202 -4.98 28.38 19.79
N LEU A 203 -3.78 28.60 20.34
CA LEU A 203 -3.58 28.93 21.75
C LEU A 203 -4.00 30.36 22.04
N ARG A 204 -4.84 30.56 23.05
CA ARG A 204 -5.26 31.91 23.49
C ARG A 204 -4.31 32.53 24.52
N ALA A 205 -3.44 31.74 25.12
CA ALA A 205 -2.45 32.18 26.10
C ALA A 205 -1.15 31.37 25.97
N SER A 206 -0.02 32.00 26.25
CA SER A 206 1.28 31.34 26.30
C SER A 206 1.30 30.25 27.37
N ALA A 207 2.07 29.19 27.13
CA ALA A 207 2.27 28.09 28.07
C ALA A 207 3.75 27.73 28.18
N ASP A 208 4.29 27.69 29.40
CA ASP A 208 5.64 27.16 29.65
C ASP A 208 5.69 25.63 29.54
N ASP A 209 6.89 25.04 29.64
CA ASP A 209 7.16 23.61 29.46
C ASP A 209 6.76 22.72 30.66
N SER A 210 6.10 23.29 31.65
CA SER A 210 5.60 22.63 32.87
C SER A 210 4.07 22.66 32.99
N GLN A 211 3.42 23.62 32.31
CA GLN A 211 1.96 23.74 32.28
C GLN A 211 1.31 22.51 31.63
N LEU A 212 0.22 22.05 32.23
CA LEU A 212 -0.61 20.95 31.73
C LEU A 212 -2.00 21.41 31.26
N THR A 213 -2.32 22.68 31.40
CA THR A 213 -3.61 23.27 31.00
C THR A 213 -3.35 24.37 29.98
N PHE A 214 -4.07 24.30 28.86
CA PHE A 214 -3.98 25.25 27.74
C PHE A 214 -5.33 25.91 27.51
N ASP A 215 -5.33 27.24 27.42
CA ASP A 215 -6.47 28.01 26.92
C ASP A 215 -6.48 27.93 25.40
N VAL A 216 -7.50 27.30 24.82
CA VAL A 216 -7.62 27.07 23.36
C VAL A 216 -8.80 27.83 22.79
N ASP A 217 -8.80 28.00 21.47
CA ASP A 217 -9.91 28.61 20.74
C ASP A 217 -11.27 27.94 20.99
N SER A 218 -12.34 28.64 20.62
CA SER A 218 -13.71 28.18 20.79
C SER A 218 -14.31 27.49 19.58
N THR A 219 -13.61 27.50 18.44
CA THR A 219 -14.11 27.08 17.12
C THR A 219 -13.84 25.62 16.84
N VAL A 220 -12.69 25.11 17.29
CA VAL A 220 -12.31 23.71 17.18
C VAL A 220 -12.93 22.89 18.31
N THR A 221 -13.40 21.69 17.96
CA THR A 221 -13.89 20.73 18.95
C THR A 221 -12.73 19.81 19.35
N TYR A 222 -12.28 19.94 20.60
CA TYR A 222 -11.28 19.07 21.20
C TYR A 222 -11.95 17.97 22.02
N LEU A 223 -11.47 16.74 21.92
CA LEU A 223 -11.97 15.59 22.67
C LEU A 223 -10.91 14.98 23.59
N VAL A 224 -11.37 14.31 24.64
CA VAL A 224 -10.48 13.55 25.53
C VAL A 224 -9.91 12.35 24.76
N GLY A 225 -8.59 12.19 24.81
CA GLY A 225 -7.88 11.13 24.11
C GLY A 225 -7.28 11.54 22.77
N ASP A 226 -7.66 12.71 22.23
CA ASP A 226 -7.03 13.27 21.03
C ASP A 226 -5.54 13.54 21.28
N THR A 227 -4.75 13.43 20.21
CA THR A 227 -3.38 13.93 20.19
C THR A 227 -3.37 15.24 19.43
N VAL A 228 -2.75 16.26 20.02
CA VAL A 228 -2.56 17.58 19.39
C VAL A 228 -1.08 17.84 19.13
N ARG A 229 -0.79 18.60 18.08
CA ARG A 229 0.54 19.15 17.78
C ARG A 229 0.54 20.65 18.00
N ILE A 230 1.55 21.14 18.71
CA ILE A 230 1.88 22.57 18.83
C ILE A 230 3.38 22.70 18.59
N GLY A 231 3.79 23.40 17.52
CA GLY A 231 5.17 23.36 17.05
C GLY A 231 5.63 21.92 16.74
N GLU A 232 6.75 21.49 17.33
CA GLU A 232 7.24 20.11 17.23
C GLU A 232 6.78 19.21 18.39
N GLU A 233 5.99 19.74 19.34
CA GLU A 233 5.49 18.99 20.48
C GLU A 233 4.16 18.32 20.18
N LEU A 234 4.12 17.00 20.34
CA LEU A 234 2.89 16.19 20.39
C LEU A 234 2.44 16.00 21.84
N ILE A 235 1.15 16.19 22.11
CA ILE A 235 0.57 16.10 23.45
C ILE A 235 -0.79 15.39 23.41
N LYS A 236 -1.03 14.47 24.35
CA LYS A 236 -2.34 13.79 24.50
C LYS A 236 -3.26 14.54 25.44
N ILE A 237 -4.51 14.77 25.03
CA ILE A 237 -5.54 15.43 25.84
C ILE A 237 -6.08 14.47 26.89
N SER A 238 -6.04 14.87 28.16
CA SER A 238 -6.54 14.12 29.31
C SER A 238 -7.90 14.61 29.82
N ALA A 239 -8.23 15.88 29.64
CA ALA A 239 -9.55 16.43 29.93
C ALA A 239 -9.85 17.66 29.07
N VAL A 240 -11.13 18.00 28.92
CA VAL A 240 -11.59 19.19 28.20
C VAL A 240 -12.62 19.95 29.05
N SER A 241 -12.67 21.27 28.92
CA SER A 241 -13.67 22.10 29.62
C SER A 241 -14.10 23.30 28.78
N ASN A 242 -15.40 23.60 28.83
CA ASN A 242 -16.02 24.74 28.14
C ASN A 242 -15.73 24.83 26.62
N ILE A 243 -15.52 23.70 25.93
CA ILE A 243 -15.33 23.65 24.47
C ILE A 243 -16.52 24.31 23.76
N GLY A 244 -16.27 25.04 22.68
CA GLY A 244 -17.30 25.82 21.98
C GLY A 244 -17.55 27.21 22.57
N THR A 245 -16.79 27.63 23.60
CA THR A 245 -16.96 28.93 24.27
C THR A 245 -15.64 29.69 24.36
N GLY A 246 -15.70 31.01 24.56
CA GLY A 246 -14.52 31.86 24.81
C GLY A 246 -13.79 31.59 26.14
N SER A 247 -14.05 30.47 26.80
CA SER A 247 -13.32 29.96 27.96
C SER A 247 -12.89 28.49 27.77
N ALA A 248 -12.84 28.02 26.52
CA ALA A 248 -12.40 26.67 26.19
C ALA A 248 -10.98 26.41 26.68
N GLN A 249 -10.81 25.25 27.33
CA GLN A 249 -9.56 24.80 27.90
C GLN A 249 -9.40 23.30 27.67
N ILE A 250 -8.18 22.89 27.37
CA ILE A 250 -7.76 21.48 27.37
C ILE A 250 -6.77 21.26 28.50
N GLN A 251 -6.83 20.08 29.12
CA GLN A 251 -5.83 19.56 30.03
C GLN A 251 -5.13 18.39 29.35
N THR A 252 -3.82 18.29 29.57
CA THR A 252 -2.95 17.33 28.89
C THR A 252 -2.47 16.25 29.83
N ALA A 253 -2.02 15.12 29.27
CA ALA A 253 -1.22 14.14 29.99
C ALA A 253 0.17 14.72 30.33
N SER A 254 1.00 13.97 31.08
CA SER A 254 2.38 14.37 31.31
C SER A 254 3.12 14.58 29.98
N ARG A 255 3.61 15.81 29.79
CA ARG A 255 4.28 16.26 28.56
C ARG A 255 5.68 15.67 28.40
N GLY A 256 6.16 15.58 27.15
CA GLY A 256 7.45 14.96 26.83
C GLY A 256 7.48 13.42 26.91
N LEU A 257 6.34 12.77 27.20
CA LEU A 257 6.23 11.31 27.15
C LEU A 257 5.91 10.85 25.72
N PRO A 258 6.39 9.66 25.30
CA PRO A 258 6.00 9.09 24.01
C PRO A 258 4.47 9.02 23.84
N ILE A 259 4.01 9.27 22.62
CA ILE A 259 2.61 9.10 22.23
C ILE A 259 2.36 7.62 22.00
N VAL A 260 1.55 7.04 22.90
CA VAL A 260 1.24 5.62 22.93
C VAL A 260 -0.26 5.40 22.76
N TYR A 261 -0.60 4.48 21.86
CA TYR A 261 -1.91 3.86 21.70
C TYR A 261 -1.76 2.35 21.88
N THR A 262 -2.12 1.50 20.90
CA THR A 262 -1.76 0.07 20.93
C THR A 262 -0.24 -0.10 20.87
N ASN A 263 0.42 0.74 20.07
CA ASN A 263 1.88 0.81 19.96
C ASN A 263 2.40 2.21 20.34
N THR A 264 3.71 2.34 20.54
CA THR A 264 4.35 3.67 20.57
C THR A 264 4.39 4.21 19.15
N ILE A 265 3.64 5.29 18.88
CA ILE A 265 3.52 5.87 17.55
C ILE A 265 4.58 6.94 17.31
N SER A 266 4.81 7.83 18.28
CA SER A 266 5.82 8.88 18.19
C SER A 266 6.46 9.19 19.53
N ARG A 267 7.68 9.70 19.51
CA ARG A 267 8.32 10.43 20.60
C ARG A 267 8.09 11.92 20.41
N THR A 268 8.27 12.68 21.48
CA THR A 268 8.03 14.12 21.54
C THR A 268 8.95 14.74 22.59
N VAL A 269 9.22 16.04 22.48
CA VAL A 269 9.99 16.83 23.45
C VAL A 269 9.10 17.96 23.93
N LYS A 270 9.10 18.25 25.24
CA LYS A 270 8.31 19.34 25.80
C LYS A 270 8.92 20.69 25.47
N GLU A 271 8.10 21.66 25.08
CA GLU A 271 8.53 22.99 24.67
C GLU A 271 7.71 24.09 25.35
N SER A 272 8.12 25.35 25.24
CA SER A 272 7.27 26.49 25.61
C SER A 272 6.57 27.02 24.37
N HIS A 273 5.30 27.40 24.51
CA HIS A 273 4.44 27.89 23.42
C HIS A 273 3.94 29.30 23.70
N GLU A 274 3.72 30.09 22.66
CA GLU A 274 3.23 31.46 22.71
C GLU A 274 1.72 31.55 22.42
N ALA A 275 1.09 32.64 22.89
CA ALA A 275 -0.29 32.92 22.52
C ALA A 275 -0.37 33.22 21.02
N GLY A 276 -1.30 32.57 20.33
CA GLY A 276 -1.45 32.61 18.87
C GLY A 276 -0.76 31.45 18.15
N ASP A 277 -0.03 30.58 18.84
CA ASP A 277 0.50 29.36 18.22
C ASP A 277 -0.65 28.45 17.79
N GLU A 278 -0.51 27.89 16.59
CA GLU A 278 -1.50 26.98 16.02
C GLU A 278 -1.48 25.63 16.75
N ILE A 279 -2.67 25.10 17.01
CA ILE A 279 -2.87 23.78 17.60
C ILE A 279 -3.59 22.90 16.59
N TYR A 280 -2.89 21.87 16.13
CA TYR A 280 -3.42 20.91 15.17
C TYR A 280 -3.94 19.68 15.91
N VAL A 281 -5.20 19.31 15.68
CA VAL A 281 -5.71 18.00 16.11
C VAL A 281 -5.22 16.96 15.11
N CYS A 282 -4.41 16.00 15.57
CA CYS A 282 -3.85 14.98 14.71
C CYS A 282 -4.87 13.86 14.46
N GLU A 283 -4.97 13.41 13.22
CA GLU A 283 -5.68 12.16 12.90
C GLU A 283 -4.81 10.96 13.31
N VAL A 284 -5.44 9.93 13.87
CA VAL A 284 -4.74 8.77 14.44
C VAL A 284 -5.05 7.53 13.61
N SER A 285 -4.00 6.83 13.20
CA SER A 285 -4.07 5.45 12.71
C SER A 285 -3.36 4.55 13.73
N ASP A 286 -4.10 3.71 14.43
CA ASP A 286 -3.56 2.77 15.44
C ASP A 286 -4.07 1.36 15.14
N ASP A 287 -3.15 0.44 14.83
CA ASP A 287 -3.47 -0.88 14.30
C ASP A 287 -4.51 -0.87 13.16
N GLU A 288 -4.53 0.20 12.37
CA GLU A 288 -5.55 0.42 11.33
C GLU A 288 -5.22 -0.42 10.09
N ARG A 289 -6.24 -1.06 9.51
CA ARG A 289 -6.09 -1.80 8.25
C ARG A 289 -5.99 -0.83 7.07
N LEU A 290 -5.28 -1.26 6.03
CA LEU A 290 -5.11 -0.47 4.80
C LEU A 290 -6.44 -0.11 4.15
N ASP A 291 -7.35 -1.07 4.03
CA ASP A 291 -8.65 -0.85 3.41
C ASP A 291 -9.55 0.08 4.22
N ASP A 292 -9.44 0.08 5.55
CA ASP A 292 -10.16 1.00 6.45
C ASP A 292 -9.64 2.43 6.33
N LEU A 293 -8.31 2.61 6.36
CA LEU A 293 -7.71 3.93 6.21
C LEU A 293 -8.02 4.54 4.83
N LEU A 294 -7.85 3.78 3.75
CA LEU A 294 -8.11 4.27 2.40
C LEU A 294 -9.58 4.68 2.21
N GLU A 295 -10.53 3.90 2.75
CA GLU A 295 -11.95 4.26 2.73
C GLU A 295 -12.22 5.55 3.51
N ARG A 296 -11.65 5.67 4.73
CA ARG A 296 -11.81 6.84 5.58
C ARG A 296 -11.33 8.12 4.90
N ILE A 297 -10.11 8.11 4.35
CA ILE A 297 -9.55 9.27 3.62
C ILE A 297 -10.49 9.70 2.48
N LEU A 298 -10.98 8.75 1.68
CA LEU A 298 -11.85 9.06 0.54
C LEU A 298 -13.20 9.63 0.98
N ILE A 299 -13.82 9.08 2.03
CA ILE A 299 -15.09 9.56 2.56
C ILE A 299 -14.94 10.97 3.15
N ASP A 300 -13.86 11.23 3.90
CA ASP A 300 -13.60 12.53 4.52
C ASP A 300 -13.51 13.66 3.49
N VAL A 301 -12.93 13.39 2.31
CA VAL A 301 -12.84 14.37 1.22
C VAL A 301 -14.06 14.37 0.28
N GLY A 302 -15.13 13.67 0.65
CA GLY A 302 -16.44 13.74 -0.02
C GLY A 302 -16.62 12.77 -1.19
N VAL A 303 -15.83 11.71 -1.30
CA VAL A 303 -16.14 10.59 -2.19
C VAL A 303 -17.29 9.78 -1.57
N GLY A 304 -18.33 9.53 -2.35
CA GLY A 304 -19.47 8.75 -1.87
C GLY A 304 -19.10 7.29 -1.61
N ALA A 305 -19.46 6.76 -0.44
CA ALA A 305 -19.21 5.36 -0.07
C ALA A 305 -19.79 4.34 -1.07
N SER A 306 -20.82 4.70 -1.84
CA SER A 306 -21.36 3.83 -2.89
C SER A 306 -20.41 3.58 -4.06
N PHE A 307 -19.30 4.32 -4.16
CA PHE A 307 -18.26 4.09 -5.16
C PHE A 307 -17.14 3.21 -4.63
N ILE A 308 -17.17 2.81 -3.35
CA ILE A 308 -16.12 2.02 -2.70
C ILE A 308 -16.66 0.59 -2.52
N PRO A 309 -16.20 -0.39 -3.33
CA PRO A 309 -16.59 -1.79 -3.18
C PRO A 309 -15.83 -2.43 -2.01
N LYS A 310 -16.15 -2.02 -0.78
CA LYS A 310 -15.39 -2.32 0.42
C LYS A 310 -15.14 -3.82 0.65
N SER A 311 -16.11 -4.68 0.34
CA SER A 311 -15.94 -6.13 0.46
C SER A 311 -14.86 -6.70 -0.47
N GLU A 312 -14.70 -6.12 -1.67
CA GLU A 312 -13.64 -6.52 -2.61
C GLU A 312 -12.27 -6.02 -2.12
N TRP A 313 -12.22 -4.81 -1.56
CA TRP A 313 -11.00 -4.27 -0.98
C TRP A 313 -10.49 -5.11 0.18
N ILE A 314 -11.39 -5.53 1.09
CA ILE A 314 -11.04 -6.42 2.20
C ILE A 314 -10.43 -7.73 1.67
N ALA A 315 -11.06 -8.34 0.66
CA ALA A 315 -10.58 -9.59 0.08
C ALA A 315 -9.18 -9.45 -0.56
N GLU A 316 -8.93 -8.33 -1.26
CA GLU A 316 -7.63 -8.02 -1.87
C GLU A 316 -6.53 -7.84 -0.81
N ILE A 317 -6.83 -7.08 0.26
CA ILE A 317 -5.88 -6.84 1.36
C ILE A 317 -5.64 -8.11 2.19
N ASP A 318 -6.67 -8.90 2.48
CA ASP A 318 -6.52 -10.18 3.20
C ASP A 318 -5.66 -11.17 2.41
N LEU A 319 -5.71 -11.14 1.08
CA LEU A 319 -4.92 -12.02 0.24
C LEU A 319 -3.44 -11.60 0.17
N TRP A 320 -3.17 -10.31 0.01
CA TRP A 320 -1.83 -9.84 -0.36
C TRP A 320 -1.07 -9.07 0.73
N GLN A 321 -1.80 -8.55 1.72
CA GLN A 321 -1.29 -7.73 2.83
C GLN A 321 -2.01 -8.03 4.18
N PRO A 322 -2.27 -9.29 4.57
CA PRO A 322 -3.14 -9.63 5.71
C PRO A 322 -2.67 -9.06 7.05
N ASN A 323 -1.34 -8.94 7.21
CA ASN A 323 -0.70 -8.47 8.43
C ASN A 323 -0.25 -7.00 8.36
N ALA A 324 -0.54 -6.30 7.26
CA ALA A 324 -0.19 -4.89 7.16
C ALA A 324 -1.11 -4.06 8.05
N ARG A 325 -0.51 -3.30 8.95
CA ARG A 325 -1.19 -2.40 9.89
C ARG A 325 -0.49 -1.06 9.90
N ILE A 326 -1.25 0.03 9.87
CA ILE A 326 -0.73 1.39 9.90
C ILE A 326 -0.82 1.91 11.32
N ASN A 327 0.33 2.39 11.81
CA ASN A 327 0.49 2.95 13.15
C ASN A 327 1.20 4.30 13.01
N THR A 328 0.43 5.39 12.84
CA THR A 328 0.97 6.73 12.61
C THR A 328 0.03 7.83 13.12
N LEU A 329 0.55 9.05 13.19
CA LEU A 329 -0.23 10.28 13.35
C LEU A 329 -0.13 11.10 12.07
N TRP A 330 -1.26 11.63 11.63
CA TRP A 330 -1.33 12.57 10.52
C TRP A 330 -1.43 13.98 11.09
N LEU A 331 -0.31 14.69 11.03
CA LEU A 331 -0.05 15.86 11.87
C LEU A 331 -0.62 17.15 11.31
N GLU A 332 -0.76 17.24 9.99
CA GLU A 332 -1.18 18.44 9.30
C GLU A 332 -1.88 18.10 7.98
N SER A 333 -2.71 19.05 7.53
CA SER A 333 -3.41 18.97 6.26
C SER A 333 -2.43 19.10 5.11
N VAL A 334 -2.20 18.00 4.40
CA VAL A 334 -1.44 17.95 3.15
C VAL A 334 -2.36 17.56 1.99
N SER A 335 -1.88 17.61 0.75
CA SER A 335 -2.71 17.25 -0.40
C SER A 335 -3.16 15.80 -0.29
N THR A 336 -4.45 15.52 -0.51
CA THR A 336 -5.01 14.16 -0.31
C THR A 336 -4.33 13.13 -1.22
N ASP A 337 -3.95 13.52 -2.43
CA ASP A 337 -3.20 12.66 -3.34
C ASP A 337 -1.80 12.34 -2.83
N GLU A 338 -1.11 13.27 -2.15
CA GLU A 338 0.21 13.02 -1.57
C GLU A 338 0.12 11.96 -0.46
N VAL A 339 -0.92 12.03 0.36
CA VAL A 339 -1.23 11.02 1.40
C VAL A 339 -1.50 9.65 0.75
N LEU A 340 -2.41 9.62 -0.23
CA LEU A 340 -2.76 8.39 -0.92
C LEU A 340 -1.57 7.80 -1.67
N GLU A 341 -0.80 8.60 -2.42
CA GLU A 341 0.40 8.13 -3.13
C GLU A 341 1.45 7.57 -2.16
N SER A 342 1.64 8.19 -0.99
CA SER A 342 2.55 7.69 0.05
C SER A 342 2.15 6.29 0.51
N ILE A 343 0.87 6.11 0.91
CA ILE A 343 0.34 4.81 1.35
C ILE A 343 0.40 3.78 0.21
N LEU A 344 -0.12 4.13 -0.96
CA LEU A 344 -0.23 3.21 -2.10
C LEU A 344 1.14 2.77 -2.63
N THR A 345 2.14 3.67 -2.61
CA THR A 345 3.52 3.33 -2.99
C THR A 345 4.17 2.41 -1.97
N ASP A 346 4.08 2.74 -0.68
CA ASP A 346 4.69 1.99 0.41
C ASP A 346 4.19 0.54 0.49
N TYR A 347 2.90 0.32 0.18
CA TYR A 347 2.27 -0.99 0.23
C TYR A 347 2.13 -1.67 -1.15
N MET A 348 2.64 -1.03 -2.21
CA MET A 348 2.54 -1.47 -3.61
C MET A 348 1.11 -1.82 -4.03
N ILE A 349 0.18 -0.87 -3.90
CA ILE A 349 -1.23 -1.01 -4.29
C ILE A 349 -1.53 -0.03 -5.42
N ASP A 350 -2.13 -0.50 -6.50
CA ASP A 350 -2.71 0.35 -7.54
C ASP A 350 -4.17 0.70 -7.18
N MET A 351 -4.57 1.96 -7.33
CA MET A 351 -5.95 2.43 -7.14
C MET A 351 -6.44 3.16 -8.39
N TRP A 352 -7.61 2.80 -8.91
CA TRP A 352 -8.19 3.44 -10.10
C TRP A 352 -9.71 3.47 -10.07
N PHE A 353 -10.32 4.32 -10.91
CA PHE A 353 -11.77 4.36 -11.10
C PHE A 353 -12.16 3.57 -12.33
N ASP A 354 -13.09 2.64 -12.18
CA ASP A 354 -13.74 1.94 -13.28
C ASP A 354 -15.04 2.68 -13.67
N PRO A 355 -15.11 3.32 -14.85
CA PRO A 355 -16.29 4.07 -15.28
C PRO A 355 -17.49 3.19 -15.63
N VAL A 356 -17.28 1.90 -15.93
CA VAL A 356 -18.36 0.96 -16.28
C VAL A 356 -19.03 0.47 -15.00
N ALA A 357 -18.25 -0.07 -14.05
CA ALA A 357 -18.76 -0.47 -12.75
C ALA A 357 -19.19 0.73 -11.88
N ARG A 358 -18.61 1.91 -12.14
CA ARG A 358 -18.74 3.14 -11.34
C ARG A 358 -18.19 2.95 -9.92
N GLU A 359 -17.03 2.31 -9.82
CA GLU A 359 -16.40 1.93 -8.57
C GLU A 359 -14.90 2.27 -8.57
N ILE A 360 -14.36 2.56 -7.40
CA ILE A 360 -12.93 2.73 -7.15
C ILE A 360 -12.38 1.34 -6.81
N LYS A 361 -11.52 0.82 -7.68
CA LYS A 361 -10.89 -0.48 -7.52
C LYS A 361 -9.49 -0.31 -6.94
N ILE A 362 -9.04 -1.33 -6.22
CA ILE A 362 -7.65 -1.49 -5.79
C ILE A 362 -7.12 -2.85 -6.23
N ALA A 363 -5.82 -2.94 -6.47
CA ALA A 363 -5.11 -4.20 -6.70
C ALA A 363 -3.72 -4.13 -6.10
N ALA A 364 -3.34 -5.13 -5.30
CA ALA A 364 -1.99 -5.25 -4.78
C ALA A 364 -1.04 -5.79 -5.86
N ILE A 365 0.14 -5.21 -5.95
CA ILE A 365 1.18 -5.65 -6.87
C ILE A 365 2.01 -6.73 -6.19
N SER A 366 1.93 -7.96 -6.69
CA SER A 366 2.65 -9.13 -6.19
C SER A 366 3.10 -10.07 -7.30
N GLN A 367 4.38 -10.44 -7.36
CA GLN A 367 4.91 -11.38 -8.38
C GLN A 367 4.19 -12.75 -8.46
N TRP A 368 3.38 -13.08 -7.45
CA TRP A 368 2.61 -14.32 -7.33
C TRP A 368 1.19 -14.22 -7.90
N GLN A 369 0.81 -13.07 -8.46
CA GLN A 369 -0.52 -12.91 -9.06
C GLN A 369 -0.64 -13.78 -10.31
N GLU A 370 -1.65 -14.65 -10.30
CA GLU A 370 -1.93 -15.54 -11.42
C GLU A 370 -2.70 -14.84 -12.54
N SER A 371 -2.53 -15.37 -13.74
CA SER A 371 -3.28 -14.87 -14.88
C SER A 371 -4.75 -15.23 -14.79
N THR A 372 -5.63 -14.27 -15.10
CA THR A 372 -7.08 -14.47 -15.18
C THR A 372 -7.51 -14.98 -16.56
N SER A 373 -6.71 -14.74 -17.61
CA SER A 373 -7.04 -15.12 -18.99
C SER A 373 -5.82 -15.07 -19.91
N SER A 374 -5.91 -15.77 -21.04
CA SER A 374 -4.91 -15.69 -22.12
C SER A 374 -5.40 -14.80 -23.27
N VAL A 375 -4.52 -13.94 -23.76
CA VAL A 375 -4.75 -12.99 -24.85
C VAL A 375 -3.86 -13.37 -26.04
N VAL A 376 -4.47 -13.76 -27.16
CA VAL A 376 -3.77 -14.38 -28.28
C VAL A 376 -3.79 -13.49 -29.53
N GLU A 377 -2.64 -13.34 -30.18
CA GLU A 377 -2.55 -12.70 -31.49
C GLU A 377 -3.33 -13.46 -32.58
N ASN A 378 -4.09 -12.69 -33.38
CA ASN A 378 -5.11 -13.17 -34.32
C ASN A 378 -6.45 -13.59 -33.69
N SER A 379 -6.62 -13.43 -32.38
CA SER A 379 -7.91 -13.55 -31.71
C SER A 379 -8.26 -12.27 -30.96
N GLU A 380 -7.74 -12.12 -29.74
CA GLU A 380 -7.95 -10.95 -28.89
C GLU A 380 -7.06 -9.77 -29.33
N ILE A 381 -5.84 -10.05 -29.76
CA ILE A 381 -4.94 -9.05 -30.34
C ILE A 381 -5.10 -9.06 -31.87
N ASN A 382 -5.35 -7.88 -32.45
CA ASN A 382 -5.34 -7.72 -33.90
C ASN A 382 -3.93 -8.02 -34.47
N TYR A 383 -3.88 -8.76 -35.57
CA TYR A 383 -2.63 -9.16 -36.23
C TYR A 383 -1.69 -7.97 -36.45
N GLN A 384 -0.42 -8.10 -36.06
CA GLN A 384 0.63 -7.09 -36.19
C GLN A 384 0.34 -5.74 -35.51
N SER A 385 -0.64 -5.68 -34.59
CA SER A 385 -0.91 -4.46 -33.83
C SER A 385 -0.08 -4.34 -32.56
N ILE A 386 0.44 -5.46 -32.06
CA ILE A 386 1.19 -5.49 -30.80
C ILE A 386 2.60 -4.94 -30.97
N THR A 387 2.97 -4.07 -30.04
CA THR A 387 4.32 -3.52 -29.90
C THR A 387 4.85 -3.82 -28.51
N LYS A 388 6.16 -4.05 -28.41
CA LYS A 388 6.87 -4.32 -27.16
C LYS A 388 8.03 -3.34 -27.00
N GLN A 389 8.09 -2.64 -25.87
CA GLN A 389 9.13 -1.66 -25.59
C GLN A 389 9.68 -1.85 -24.18
N ARG A 390 11.01 -1.82 -24.02
CA ARG A 390 11.66 -1.81 -22.68
C ARG A 390 11.35 -0.52 -21.94
N VAL A 391 11.03 -0.62 -20.65
CA VAL A 391 10.73 0.52 -19.78
C VAL A 391 11.92 0.77 -18.85
N GLU A 392 12.96 1.42 -19.38
CA GLU A 392 14.22 1.63 -18.65
C GLU A 392 14.06 2.45 -17.37
N GLU A 393 13.07 3.34 -17.32
CA GLU A 393 12.73 4.20 -16.17
C GLU A 393 12.26 3.42 -14.94
N LEU A 394 11.64 2.25 -15.12
CA LEU A 394 11.21 1.38 -14.02
C LEU A 394 12.27 0.33 -13.67
N ARG A 395 13.23 0.05 -14.58
CA ARG A 395 14.19 -1.04 -14.39
C ARG A 395 14.99 -0.87 -13.10
N SER A 396 14.93 -1.88 -12.24
CA SER A 396 15.59 -1.87 -10.93
C SER A 396 16.23 -3.22 -10.65
N THR A 397 17.56 -3.25 -10.45
CA THR A 397 18.29 -4.40 -9.91
C THR A 397 18.43 -4.32 -8.39
N ARG A 398 18.21 -3.13 -7.81
CA ARG A 398 18.15 -2.88 -6.37
C ARG A 398 17.01 -1.91 -6.02
N ALA A 399 16.50 -2.02 -4.81
CA ALA A 399 15.58 -1.04 -4.24
C ALA A 399 15.93 -0.73 -2.78
N LEU A 400 15.79 0.53 -2.39
CA LEU A 400 16.11 1.05 -1.06
C LEU A 400 14.97 1.93 -0.54
N VAL A 401 14.55 1.67 0.69
CA VAL A 401 13.67 2.56 1.47
C VAL A 401 14.29 2.84 2.84
N ILE A 402 14.15 4.07 3.32
CA ILE A 402 14.58 4.49 4.67
C ILE A 402 13.31 4.72 5.49
N TYR A 403 13.27 4.18 6.70
CA TYR A 403 12.07 4.14 7.55
C TYR A 403 12.42 4.23 9.05
N ASP A 404 11.41 4.12 9.94
CA ASP A 404 11.52 4.30 11.41
C ASP A 404 11.76 5.78 11.81
N LYS A 405 10.82 6.67 11.43
CA LYS A 405 10.77 8.07 11.91
C LYS A 405 10.18 8.12 13.30
N ARG A 406 11.05 8.27 14.32
CA ARG A 406 10.61 8.16 15.73
C ARG A 406 9.99 9.43 16.31
N PHE A 407 10.31 10.59 15.73
CA PHE A 407 9.74 11.87 16.09
C PHE A 407 8.97 12.36 14.88
N LEU A 408 7.66 12.11 14.83
CA LEU A 408 6.89 12.38 13.61
C LEU A 408 6.79 13.87 13.28
N ALA A 409 6.83 14.73 14.31
CA ALA A 409 6.69 16.18 14.18
C ALA A 409 7.95 16.93 13.73
N THR A 410 9.11 16.26 13.69
CA THR A 410 10.34 16.86 13.13
C THR A 410 10.29 16.83 11.60
N ASP A 411 11.25 17.49 10.94
CA ASP A 411 11.34 17.47 9.48
C ASP A 411 11.64 16.08 8.87
N ASP A 412 11.43 15.94 7.57
CA ASP A 412 11.66 14.69 6.82
C ASP A 412 13.12 14.51 6.36
N SER A 413 14.07 14.97 7.17
CA SER A 413 15.49 14.80 6.93
C SER A 413 15.97 13.39 7.34
N VAL A 414 16.95 12.84 6.63
CA VAL A 414 17.37 11.43 6.74
C VAL A 414 17.83 11.04 8.15
N GLU A 415 18.40 11.98 8.90
CA GLU A 415 18.86 11.82 10.28
C GLU A 415 17.75 11.47 11.28
N ASN A 416 16.50 11.79 10.95
CA ASN A 416 15.33 11.50 11.78
C ASN A 416 14.82 10.07 11.61
N PHE A 417 15.31 9.37 10.58
CA PHE A 417 15.03 7.96 10.33
C PHE A 417 16.17 7.07 10.82
N LYS A 418 15.84 5.90 11.38
CA LYS A 418 16.83 5.04 12.05
C LYS A 418 17.10 3.72 11.34
N ARG A 419 16.32 3.38 10.31
CA ARG A 419 16.42 2.09 9.63
C ARG A 419 16.35 2.24 8.12
N ALA A 420 16.89 1.25 7.41
CA ALA A 420 16.77 1.15 5.97
C ALA A 420 16.58 -0.31 5.57
N SER A 421 15.86 -0.55 4.48
CA SER A 421 15.74 -1.86 3.85
C SER A 421 16.29 -1.80 2.43
N LEU A 422 17.07 -2.81 2.05
CA LEU A 422 17.73 -2.92 0.75
C LEU A 422 17.56 -4.34 0.22
N PHE A 423 16.99 -4.46 -0.98
CA PHE A 423 17.01 -5.70 -1.75
C PHE A 423 17.82 -5.51 -3.03
N LYS A 424 18.58 -6.54 -3.44
CA LYS A 424 19.49 -6.48 -4.59
C LYS A 424 19.62 -7.82 -5.30
N ARG A 425 19.73 -7.78 -6.63
CA ARG A 425 20.05 -8.94 -7.48
C ARG A 425 21.43 -8.77 -8.12
N VAL A 426 22.49 -8.93 -7.30
CA VAL A 426 23.88 -8.71 -7.71
C VAL A 426 24.33 -9.54 -8.91
N GLY A 427 23.77 -10.75 -9.07
CA GLY A 427 24.07 -11.61 -10.21
C GLY A 427 23.71 -10.99 -11.57
N LEU A 428 22.79 -10.02 -11.61
CA LEU A 428 22.39 -9.31 -12.84
C LEU A 428 23.26 -8.08 -13.13
N GLU A 429 24.08 -7.64 -12.19
CA GLU A 429 24.85 -6.39 -12.26
C GLU A 429 26.26 -6.59 -12.79
N VAL A 430 26.63 -7.84 -13.10
CA VAL A 430 27.92 -8.20 -13.70
C VAL A 430 28.04 -7.70 -15.15
N ASP A 431 29.27 -7.49 -15.63
CA ASP A 431 29.59 -7.00 -16.98
C ASP A 431 28.92 -7.81 -18.11
N ALA A 432 28.70 -9.11 -17.90
CA ALA A 432 28.04 -9.98 -18.89
C ALA A 432 26.53 -9.72 -19.04
N LEU A 433 25.92 -9.02 -18.08
CA LEU A 433 24.49 -8.70 -18.04
C LEU A 433 24.28 -7.19 -18.06
N PHE A 434 23.82 -6.57 -16.97
CA PHE A 434 23.57 -5.12 -16.96
C PHE A 434 24.83 -4.28 -16.77
N GLY A 435 25.92 -4.83 -16.23
CA GLY A 435 27.21 -4.15 -16.02
C GLY A 435 27.21 -3.04 -14.96
N GLU A 436 26.04 -2.60 -14.49
CA GLU A 436 25.91 -1.57 -13.46
C GLU A 436 24.66 -1.79 -12.61
N PRO A 437 24.66 -1.34 -11.34
CA PRO A 437 23.47 -1.38 -10.49
C PRO A 437 22.46 -0.31 -10.91
N LYS A 438 21.19 -0.70 -11.10
CA LYS A 438 20.05 0.23 -11.23
C LYS A 438 19.23 0.23 -9.95
N THR A 439 19.32 1.32 -9.18
CA THR A 439 18.72 1.41 -7.84
C THR A 439 17.49 2.31 -7.85
N LYS A 440 16.33 1.76 -7.47
CA LYS A 440 15.17 2.56 -7.05
C LYS A 440 15.37 3.01 -5.61
N ARG A 441 15.38 4.31 -5.39
CA ARG A 441 15.24 4.88 -4.05
C ARG A 441 13.80 5.33 -3.87
N PHE A 442 13.14 4.83 -2.84
CA PHE A 442 11.84 5.33 -2.39
C PHE A 442 12.05 6.58 -1.54
N GLU A 443 10.98 7.37 -1.40
CA GLU A 443 10.92 8.43 -0.40
C GLU A 443 11.02 7.82 1.01
N PHE A 444 11.35 8.65 1.99
CA PHE A 444 11.43 8.19 3.37
C PHE A 444 10.03 7.91 3.90
N SER A 445 9.86 6.77 4.57
CA SER A 445 8.55 6.34 5.04
C SER A 445 8.48 6.35 6.56
N SER A 446 7.48 7.05 7.09
CA SER A 446 7.06 6.94 8.49
C SER A 446 6.03 5.82 8.71
N LEU A 447 5.50 5.23 7.63
CA LEU A 447 4.39 4.29 7.67
C LEU A 447 4.84 2.83 7.80
N LEU A 448 6.06 2.54 7.35
CA LEU A 448 6.58 1.18 7.22
C LEU A 448 7.30 0.71 8.48
N ASN A 449 6.99 -0.52 8.91
CA ASN A 449 7.83 -1.31 9.79
C ASN A 449 8.86 -2.13 8.99
N LYS A 450 9.70 -2.91 9.68
CA LYS A 450 10.77 -3.70 9.04
C LYS A 450 10.23 -4.68 7.99
N ASP A 451 9.25 -5.48 8.35
CA ASP A 451 8.73 -6.53 7.48
C ASP A 451 8.00 -5.91 6.26
N GLN A 452 7.28 -4.80 6.44
CA GLN A 452 6.66 -4.08 5.33
C GLN A 452 7.70 -3.42 4.40
N ALA A 453 8.75 -2.80 4.96
CA ALA A 453 9.83 -2.20 4.19
C ALA A 453 10.61 -3.24 3.38
N ASP A 454 10.91 -4.40 3.98
CA ASP A 454 11.55 -5.53 3.31
C ASP A 454 10.68 -6.08 2.16
N LEU A 455 9.36 -6.16 2.38
CA LEU A 455 8.42 -6.61 1.34
C LEU A 455 8.37 -5.66 0.15
N LEU A 456 8.31 -4.34 0.41
CA LEU A 456 8.30 -3.29 -0.61
C LEU A 456 9.51 -3.41 -1.55
N VAL A 457 10.72 -3.46 -0.99
CA VAL A 457 11.94 -3.50 -1.82
C VAL A 457 12.09 -4.83 -2.57
N ASN A 458 11.66 -5.95 -1.98
CA ASN A 458 11.66 -7.25 -2.64
C ASN A 458 10.70 -7.27 -3.84
N ARG A 459 9.41 -6.96 -3.60
CA ARG A 459 8.38 -6.96 -4.64
C ARG A 459 8.73 -5.99 -5.77
N TRP A 460 9.27 -4.81 -5.45
CA TRP A 460 9.70 -3.84 -6.46
C TRP A 460 10.76 -4.41 -7.42
N VAL A 461 11.88 -4.89 -6.88
CA VAL A 461 12.98 -5.39 -7.73
C VAL A 461 12.52 -6.58 -8.56
N ASN A 462 11.74 -7.48 -7.96
CA ASN A 462 11.25 -8.65 -8.65
C ASN A 462 10.25 -8.30 -9.78
N ARG A 463 9.33 -7.36 -9.53
CA ARG A 463 8.39 -6.84 -10.54
C ARG A 463 9.10 -6.12 -11.69
N TYR A 464 10.13 -5.32 -11.38
CA TYR A 464 10.74 -4.39 -12.34
C TYR A 464 12.21 -4.70 -12.67
N VAL A 465 12.64 -5.96 -12.58
CA VAL A 465 13.99 -6.36 -12.98
C VAL A 465 14.22 -6.17 -14.49
N ASN A 466 13.21 -6.45 -15.31
CA ASN A 466 13.28 -6.31 -16.76
C ASN A 466 11.92 -5.94 -17.38
N PRO A 467 11.40 -4.74 -17.09
CA PRO A 467 10.03 -4.38 -17.44
C PRO A 467 9.87 -4.02 -18.92
N PHE A 468 8.77 -4.47 -19.51
CA PHE A 468 8.35 -4.15 -20.87
C PHE A 468 6.92 -3.60 -20.88
N ARG A 469 6.71 -2.56 -21.69
CA ARG A 469 5.40 -2.06 -22.06
C ARG A 469 4.94 -2.77 -23.33
N TYR A 470 3.72 -3.25 -23.29
CA TYR A 470 3.02 -3.79 -24.43
C TYR A 470 1.90 -2.83 -24.83
N THR A 471 1.71 -2.61 -26.13
CA THR A 471 0.58 -1.84 -26.64
C THR A 471 0.01 -2.54 -27.86
N TRP A 472 -1.30 -2.77 -27.89
CA TRP A 472 -1.98 -3.47 -28.98
C TRP A 472 -3.41 -2.96 -29.21
N THR A 473 -4.04 -3.43 -30.27
CA THR A 473 -5.46 -3.15 -30.55
C THR A 473 -6.29 -4.41 -30.37
N THR A 474 -7.39 -4.29 -29.61
CA THR A 474 -8.38 -5.35 -29.34
C THR A 474 -9.73 -4.97 -29.96
N PRO A 475 -10.38 -5.85 -30.73
CA PRO A 475 -11.74 -5.58 -31.21
C PRO A 475 -12.74 -5.73 -30.06
N GLU A 476 -13.78 -4.87 -30.03
CA GLU A 476 -14.77 -4.83 -28.92
C GLU A 476 -15.33 -6.22 -28.58
N ARG A 477 -15.60 -7.05 -29.60
CA ARG A 477 -16.14 -8.41 -29.42
C ARG A 477 -15.24 -9.38 -28.63
N LYS A 478 -13.95 -9.08 -28.51
CA LYS A 478 -12.92 -9.91 -27.88
C LYS A 478 -12.33 -9.27 -26.63
N LEU A 479 -12.84 -8.12 -26.20
CA LEU A 479 -12.44 -7.49 -24.95
C LEU A 479 -13.09 -8.26 -23.79
N ASN A 480 -12.37 -9.23 -23.22
CA ASN A 480 -12.83 -10.11 -22.15
C ASN A 480 -11.99 -10.00 -20.87
N PHE A 481 -11.26 -8.89 -20.74
CA PHE A 481 -10.39 -8.53 -19.62
C PHE A 481 -10.59 -7.04 -19.30
N ASN A 482 -10.26 -6.64 -18.08
CA ASN A 482 -10.44 -5.30 -17.54
C ASN A 482 -9.09 -4.65 -17.18
N THR A 483 -9.11 -3.34 -16.94
CA THR A 483 -7.96 -2.64 -16.34
C THR A 483 -7.67 -3.24 -14.96
N GLY A 484 -6.41 -3.49 -14.64
CA GLY A 484 -5.97 -4.16 -13.42
C GLY A 484 -5.77 -5.67 -13.55
N ASP A 485 -6.40 -6.32 -14.53
CA ASP A 485 -6.25 -7.77 -14.75
C ASP A 485 -4.80 -8.13 -15.13
N VAL A 486 -4.37 -9.32 -14.70
CA VAL A 486 -3.12 -9.94 -15.15
C VAL A 486 -3.44 -11.01 -16.20
N VAL A 487 -2.87 -10.90 -17.39
CA VAL A 487 -3.15 -11.76 -18.54
C VAL A 487 -1.89 -12.40 -19.11
N ASP A 488 -2.00 -13.62 -19.60
CA ASP A 488 -0.93 -14.26 -20.37
C ASP A 488 -1.01 -13.80 -21.84
N LEU A 489 0.12 -13.35 -22.39
CA LEU A 489 0.27 -12.86 -23.75
C LEU A 489 0.90 -13.94 -24.64
N ILE A 490 0.17 -14.32 -25.70
CA ILE A 490 0.67 -15.21 -26.74
C ILE A 490 0.76 -14.42 -28.04
N SER A 491 1.95 -13.91 -28.35
CA SER A 491 2.16 -13.01 -29.49
C SER A 491 3.46 -13.27 -30.24
N SER A 492 3.54 -12.81 -31.48
CA SER A 492 4.77 -12.82 -32.27
C SER A 492 5.82 -11.81 -31.81
N ALA A 493 5.44 -10.84 -30.96
CA ALA A 493 6.38 -9.88 -30.37
C ALA A 493 7.25 -10.50 -29.27
N ASP A 494 6.83 -11.63 -28.72
CA ASP A 494 7.57 -12.39 -27.71
C ASP A 494 8.09 -13.69 -28.30
N SER A 495 9.40 -13.89 -28.25
CA SER A 495 10.04 -15.14 -28.69
C SER A 495 11.01 -15.65 -27.64
N GLY A 496 11.02 -16.96 -27.43
CA GLY A 496 11.99 -17.65 -26.59
C GLY A 496 13.36 -17.74 -27.27
N PHE A 497 14.36 -18.27 -26.55
CA PHE A 497 15.73 -18.42 -27.07
C PHE A 497 15.83 -19.31 -28.32
N ASN A 498 14.85 -20.19 -28.55
CA ASN A 498 14.73 -21.02 -29.74
C ASN A 498 14.03 -20.31 -30.92
N GLY A 499 13.60 -19.05 -30.75
CA GLY A 499 12.87 -18.26 -31.75
C GLY A 499 11.39 -18.61 -31.88
N LEU A 500 10.85 -19.54 -31.08
CA LEU A 500 9.42 -19.82 -31.04
C LEU A 500 8.67 -18.78 -30.20
N PRO A 501 7.39 -18.47 -30.49
CA PRO A 501 6.59 -17.58 -29.66
C PRO A 501 6.63 -18.00 -28.19
N SER A 502 6.85 -17.04 -27.31
CA SER A 502 6.77 -17.30 -25.86
C SER A 502 5.32 -17.62 -25.49
N SER A 503 5.12 -18.68 -24.71
CA SER A 503 3.81 -19.00 -24.12
C SER A 503 3.71 -18.57 -22.66
N SER A 504 4.75 -17.94 -22.12
CA SER A 504 4.86 -17.60 -20.69
C SER A 504 4.92 -16.10 -20.42
N SER A 505 4.81 -15.26 -21.45
CA SER A 505 4.84 -13.81 -21.26
C SER A 505 3.55 -13.38 -20.60
N ARG A 506 3.62 -12.58 -19.54
CA ARG A 506 2.46 -12.14 -18.77
C ARG A 506 2.48 -10.63 -18.63
N CYS A 507 1.32 -9.98 -18.57
CA CYS A 507 1.25 -8.53 -18.35
C CYS A 507 0.02 -8.14 -17.51
N GLN A 508 0.13 -7.05 -16.77
CA GLN A 508 -1.01 -6.39 -16.14
C GLN A 508 -1.57 -5.35 -17.11
N ILE A 509 -2.89 -5.33 -17.26
CA ILE A 509 -3.59 -4.36 -18.10
C ILE A 509 -3.58 -3.00 -17.40
N MET A 510 -2.87 -2.05 -17.99
CA MET A 510 -2.64 -0.72 -17.43
C MET A 510 -3.71 0.28 -17.82
N SER A 511 -4.26 0.14 -19.03
CA SER A 511 -5.39 0.96 -19.51
C SER A 511 -6.05 0.34 -20.74
N ILE A 512 -7.35 0.58 -20.88
CA ILE A 512 -8.15 0.15 -22.03
C ILE A 512 -8.84 1.39 -22.62
N LYS A 513 -8.29 1.90 -23.72
CA LYS A 513 -8.78 3.13 -24.37
C LYS A 513 -9.71 2.80 -25.54
N PRO A 514 -10.98 3.24 -25.53
CA PRO A 514 -11.88 3.09 -26.67
C PRO A 514 -11.45 4.02 -27.82
N ASN A 515 -11.43 3.50 -29.04
CA ASN A 515 -11.33 4.30 -30.25
C ASN A 515 -12.65 4.23 -31.01
N TYR A 516 -13.34 5.37 -31.08
CA TYR A 516 -14.61 5.50 -31.78
C TYR A 516 -14.39 5.56 -33.30
N LYS A 517 -14.98 4.61 -34.03
CA LYS A 517 -15.00 4.57 -35.50
C LYS A 517 -16.42 4.76 -36.02
N THR A 518 -16.54 4.99 -37.33
CA THR A 518 -17.86 5.19 -37.97
C THR A 518 -18.72 3.93 -37.96
N ASP A 519 -18.10 2.75 -37.96
CA ASP A 519 -18.73 1.43 -38.04
C ASP A 519 -18.72 0.65 -36.71
N GLY A 520 -18.12 1.20 -35.65
CA GLY A 520 -18.02 0.53 -34.35
C GLY A 520 -16.93 1.10 -33.47
N ARG A 521 -16.40 0.26 -32.57
CA ARG A 521 -15.31 0.59 -31.66
C ARG A 521 -14.26 -0.52 -31.66
N ASP A 522 -13.00 -0.12 -31.57
CA ASP A 522 -11.92 -0.99 -31.10
C ASP A 522 -11.24 -0.33 -29.90
N TYR A 523 -10.30 -1.05 -29.30
CA TYR A 523 -9.69 -0.65 -28.04
C TYR A 523 -8.18 -0.69 -28.16
N THR A 524 -7.53 0.42 -27.85
CA THR A 524 -6.08 0.45 -27.63
C THR A 524 -5.82 0.01 -26.20
N VAL A 525 -5.07 -1.06 -26.02
CA VAL A 525 -4.75 -1.62 -24.71
C VAL A 525 -3.28 -1.41 -24.44
N GLU A 526 -2.96 -0.91 -23.25
CA GLU A 526 -1.60 -0.89 -22.71
C GLU A 526 -1.46 -1.93 -21.61
N GLY A 527 -0.39 -2.72 -21.67
CA GLY A 527 -0.01 -3.66 -20.62
C GLY A 527 1.42 -3.44 -20.15
N LEU A 528 1.72 -3.83 -18.91
CA LEU A 528 3.08 -3.83 -18.36
C LEU A 528 3.46 -5.26 -17.95
N SER A 529 4.60 -5.75 -18.42
CA SER A 529 5.12 -7.10 -18.16
C SER A 529 4.99 -7.48 -16.70
N TYR A 530 4.47 -8.66 -16.42
CA TYR A 530 4.16 -9.24 -15.11
C TYR A 530 4.66 -10.67 -15.05
N GLU A 531 5.95 -10.82 -15.25
CA GLU A 531 6.57 -12.14 -15.30
C GLU A 531 6.68 -12.69 -13.86
N PRO A 532 6.22 -13.94 -13.62
CA PRO A 532 6.44 -14.60 -12.34
C PRO A 532 7.95 -14.74 -12.11
N VAL A 533 8.39 -14.46 -10.89
CA VAL A 533 9.82 -14.54 -10.52
C VAL A 533 10.19 -15.92 -9.99
N PHE A 534 9.20 -16.66 -9.49
CA PHE A 534 9.40 -17.98 -8.91
C PHE A 534 8.50 -18.98 -9.60
N ASP A 535 9.10 -20.10 -10.00
CA ASP A 535 8.40 -21.33 -10.37
C ASP A 535 8.51 -22.33 -9.21
N VAL A 536 7.70 -23.39 -9.23
CA VAL A 536 7.83 -24.50 -8.29
C VAL A 536 9.25 -25.05 -8.33
N GLY A 537 9.91 -25.10 -7.16
CA GLY A 537 11.30 -25.54 -7.03
C GLY A 537 12.34 -24.45 -7.34
N ALA A 538 11.94 -23.18 -7.43
CA ALA A 538 12.89 -22.09 -7.60
C ALA A 538 13.91 -22.02 -6.45
N GLU A 539 15.16 -21.73 -6.81
CA GLU A 539 16.29 -21.59 -5.89
C GLU A 539 16.58 -20.11 -5.61
N VAL A 540 16.60 -19.73 -4.33
CA VAL A 540 16.89 -18.36 -3.86
C VAL A 540 18.18 -18.38 -3.08
N ILE A 541 19.20 -17.68 -3.58
CA ILE A 541 20.52 -17.65 -2.95
C ILE A 541 20.62 -16.47 -1.98
N ILE A 542 20.95 -16.77 -0.73
CA ILE A 542 21.20 -15.83 0.35
C ILE A 542 22.71 -15.76 0.58
N THR A 543 23.31 -14.67 0.09
CA THR A 543 24.75 -14.42 0.19
C THR A 543 25.07 -13.29 1.16
N GLY A 544 26.20 -13.38 1.84
CA GLY A 544 26.65 -12.38 2.80
C GLY A 544 25.97 -12.54 4.16
N ILE A 545 26.58 -11.95 5.20
CA ILE A 545 26.09 -12.07 6.57
C ILE A 545 24.75 -11.32 6.69
N VAL A 546 23.70 -12.03 7.08
CA VAL A 546 22.35 -11.49 7.28
C VAL A 546 21.87 -11.71 8.71
N PHE A 547 20.93 -10.87 9.14
CA PHE A 547 20.36 -10.92 10.48
C PHE A 547 18.84 -10.79 10.47
N ASP A 548 18.18 -11.45 11.42
CA ASP A 548 16.73 -11.36 11.66
C ASP A 548 15.93 -11.66 10.39
N VAL A 549 16.22 -12.80 9.76
CA VAL A 549 15.72 -13.16 8.43
C VAL A 549 14.30 -13.70 8.51
N ASN A 550 13.41 -13.10 7.71
CA ASN A 550 12.07 -13.62 7.43
C ASN A 550 12.04 -14.14 5.99
N LEU A 551 12.07 -15.47 5.79
CA LEU A 551 12.17 -16.07 4.45
C LEU A 551 10.96 -15.73 3.57
N TYR A 552 9.76 -15.76 4.15
CA TYR A 552 8.49 -15.41 3.48
C TYR A 552 8.53 -14.00 2.89
N ILE A 553 9.05 -13.03 3.64
CA ILE A 553 9.01 -11.61 3.26
C ILE A 553 10.25 -11.19 2.47
N GLN A 554 11.43 -11.37 3.03
CA GLN A 554 12.67 -10.79 2.52
C GLN A 554 13.12 -11.45 1.20
N TYR A 555 12.75 -12.72 0.99
CA TYR A 555 13.25 -13.50 -0.13
C TYR A 555 12.14 -14.06 -1.01
N ALA A 556 11.04 -14.58 -0.45
CA ALA A 556 9.92 -15.12 -1.24
C ALA A 556 8.89 -14.05 -1.67
N GLY A 557 8.91 -12.84 -1.12
CA GLY A 557 7.99 -11.75 -1.49
C GLY A 557 6.51 -12.05 -1.22
N ALA A 558 6.25 -12.79 -0.14
CA ALA A 558 4.93 -13.10 0.43
C ALA A 558 3.96 -13.81 -0.55
N PRO A 559 4.21 -15.09 -0.89
CA PRO A 559 3.28 -15.91 -1.68
C PRO A 559 1.91 -16.06 -1.02
N SER A 560 0.84 -15.91 -1.80
CA SER A 560 -0.54 -16.07 -1.34
C SER A 560 -1.08 -17.49 -1.47
N GLN A 561 -0.36 -18.37 -2.18
CA GLN A 561 -0.72 -19.78 -2.39
C GLN A 561 0.41 -20.71 -1.91
N PRO A 562 0.12 -22.00 -1.66
CA PRO A 562 1.14 -22.95 -1.26
C PRO A 562 2.24 -23.09 -2.32
N VAL A 563 3.50 -23.04 -1.88
CA VAL A 563 4.67 -23.11 -2.77
C VAL A 563 5.74 -24.06 -2.22
N GLU A 564 6.58 -24.58 -3.11
CA GLU A 564 7.82 -25.25 -2.75
C GLU A 564 9.00 -24.39 -3.21
N LEU A 565 9.81 -23.89 -2.27
CA LEU A 565 10.95 -23.02 -2.53
C LEU A 565 12.21 -23.54 -1.86
N THR A 566 13.34 -23.40 -2.56
CA THR A 566 14.66 -23.76 -2.04
C THR A 566 15.46 -22.51 -1.71
N PHE A 567 15.92 -22.36 -0.47
CA PHE A 567 16.85 -21.31 -0.04
C PHE A 567 18.26 -21.87 0.09
N ILE A 568 19.19 -21.28 -0.65
CA ILE A 568 20.62 -21.62 -0.60
C ILE A 568 21.31 -20.61 0.30
N ILE A 569 21.83 -21.04 1.45
CA ILE A 569 22.51 -20.17 2.42
C ILE A 569 24.02 -20.32 2.23
N ASP A 570 24.66 -19.22 1.83
CA ASP A 570 26.08 -19.15 1.48
C ASP A 570 26.83 -18.13 2.35
N ALA A 571 26.44 -18.02 3.63
CA ALA A 571 27.13 -17.17 4.59
C ALA A 571 26.69 -17.46 6.02
N ASN A 572 27.60 -17.18 6.94
CA ASN A 572 27.33 -17.21 8.37
C ASN A 572 26.38 -16.06 8.75
N SER A 573 25.36 -16.33 9.57
CA SER A 573 24.25 -15.40 9.81
C SER A 573 23.72 -15.51 11.25
N GLY A 574 22.91 -14.55 11.71
CA GLY A 574 22.38 -14.64 13.08
C GLY A 574 21.21 -13.73 13.45
N SER A 575 21.06 -13.40 14.74
CA SER A 575 20.01 -12.51 15.24
C SER A 575 20.54 -11.38 16.09
N THR A 576 19.94 -10.19 16.00
CA THR A 576 20.37 -9.01 16.78
C THR A 576 19.86 -9.03 18.22
N GLY A 577 18.84 -9.84 18.52
CA GLY A 577 18.20 -9.96 19.82
C GLY A 577 17.91 -11.41 20.23
N ASN A 578 17.80 -11.66 21.53
CA ASN A 578 17.54 -12.99 22.09
C ASN A 578 16.09 -13.48 21.84
N SER A 579 15.15 -12.55 21.64
CA SER A 579 13.74 -12.85 21.31
C SER A 579 13.45 -12.90 19.81
N ILE A 580 14.46 -12.69 18.96
CA ILE A 580 14.32 -12.66 17.51
C ILE A 580 15.06 -13.88 16.94
N PRO A 581 14.40 -14.77 16.19
CA PRO A 581 15.08 -15.85 15.51
C PRO A 581 16.09 -15.34 14.49
N SER A 582 17.18 -16.09 14.25
CA SER A 582 18.12 -15.73 13.18
C SER A 582 17.47 -15.86 11.81
N PHE A 583 16.72 -16.95 11.64
CA PHE A 583 15.84 -17.21 10.52
C PHE A 583 14.48 -17.63 11.06
N LYS A 584 13.42 -17.14 10.43
CA LYS A 584 12.07 -17.68 10.57
C LYS A 584 11.49 -17.98 9.20
N ALA A 585 10.67 -19.03 9.11
CA ALA A 585 9.95 -19.35 7.89
C ALA A 585 9.05 -18.18 7.46
N GLY A 586 8.28 -17.61 8.39
CA GLY A 586 7.27 -16.61 8.10
C GLY A 586 5.91 -17.23 7.75
N ALA A 587 4.97 -16.36 7.40
CA ALA A 587 3.56 -16.71 7.19
C ALA A 587 3.27 -17.36 5.82
N PHE A 588 4.03 -18.40 5.45
CA PHE A 588 3.73 -19.15 4.23
C PHE A 588 2.34 -19.81 4.32
N PRO A 589 1.57 -19.86 3.21
CA PRO A 589 0.28 -20.54 3.19
C PRO A 589 0.40 -22.02 3.56
N ALA A 590 -0.59 -22.54 4.27
CA ALA A 590 -0.62 -23.94 4.69
C ALA A 590 -0.45 -24.91 3.51
N GLY A 591 0.43 -25.91 3.66
CA GLY A 591 0.82 -26.83 2.59
C GLY A 591 2.03 -26.37 1.77
N SER A 592 2.60 -25.20 2.08
CA SER A 592 3.91 -24.82 1.55
C SER A 592 5.03 -25.69 2.14
N LYS A 593 6.11 -25.86 1.37
CA LYS A 593 7.31 -26.54 1.80
C LYS A 593 8.55 -25.69 1.53
N ILE A 594 9.43 -25.61 2.52
CA ILE A 594 10.72 -24.94 2.39
C ILE A 594 11.84 -25.97 2.34
N ILE A 595 12.82 -25.74 1.48
CA ILE A 595 14.07 -26.52 1.46
C ILE A 595 15.20 -25.55 1.77
N ILE A 596 15.98 -25.81 2.81
CA ILE A 596 17.17 -25.03 3.18
C ILE A 596 18.40 -25.86 2.86
N ILE A 597 19.26 -25.33 1.99
CA ILE A 597 20.56 -25.93 1.67
C ILE A 597 21.64 -24.98 2.12
N MET A 598 22.43 -25.39 3.11
CA MET A 598 23.60 -24.63 3.56
C MET A 598 24.84 -25.09 2.78
N ILE A 599 25.62 -24.13 2.27
CA ILE A 599 26.81 -24.41 1.45
C ILE A 599 28.03 -23.67 1.98
N ASN A 600 29.22 -24.08 1.51
CA ASN A 600 30.50 -23.39 1.77
C ASN A 600 30.82 -23.14 3.26
N GLY A 601 30.35 -24.03 4.15
CA GLY A 601 30.56 -23.93 5.59
C GLY A 601 29.65 -22.89 6.26
N ALA A 602 28.53 -22.53 5.65
CA ALA A 602 27.59 -21.56 6.21
C ALA A 602 27.15 -21.96 7.63
N ASP A 603 27.22 -20.99 8.55
CA ASP A 603 27.00 -21.18 9.97
C ASP A 603 25.90 -20.28 10.52
N LEU A 604 24.78 -20.90 10.91
CA LEU A 604 23.65 -20.20 11.49
C LEU A 604 23.70 -20.29 13.02
N GLN A 605 23.70 -19.13 13.66
CA GLN A 605 23.75 -18.98 15.11
C GLN A 605 22.92 -17.78 15.56
N ALA A 606 22.28 -17.86 16.71
CA ALA A 606 21.55 -16.73 17.28
C ALA A 606 22.38 -15.96 18.30
N ARG A 607 21.82 -14.88 18.85
CA ARG A 607 22.45 -14.09 19.90
C ARG A 607 22.64 -14.89 21.21
N GLY A 608 23.81 -14.76 21.82
CA GLY A 608 24.10 -15.27 23.17
C GLY A 608 23.39 -14.47 24.27
N GLY A 609 23.07 -15.14 25.38
CA GLY A 609 22.48 -14.48 26.54
C GLY A 609 23.41 -13.46 27.20
N ASN A 610 22.93 -12.30 27.65
CA ASN A 610 23.75 -11.38 28.44
C ASN A 610 23.93 -11.91 29.87
N GLY A 611 25.10 -11.67 30.45
CA GLY A 611 25.37 -11.99 31.84
C GLY A 611 24.62 -11.08 32.81
N GLY A 612 24.27 -11.61 33.98
CA GLY A 612 23.61 -10.89 35.05
C GLY A 612 24.54 -9.92 35.77
N ASN A 613 24.04 -8.76 36.18
CA ASN A 613 24.82 -7.78 36.94
C ASN A 613 25.08 -8.31 38.35
N GLY A 614 26.28 -8.02 38.88
CA GLY A 614 26.61 -8.31 40.27
C GLY A 614 25.79 -7.47 41.23
N GLY A 615 25.49 -8.00 42.41
CA GLY A 615 24.75 -7.28 43.44
C GLY A 615 25.55 -6.10 44.00
N SER A 616 24.87 -5.06 44.46
CA SER A 616 25.48 -3.87 45.08
C SER A 616 25.14 -3.77 46.55
N TYR A 617 26.04 -3.14 47.31
CA TYR A 617 25.89 -2.86 48.72
C TYR A 617 26.19 -1.37 48.97
N SER A 618 25.23 -0.61 49.46
CA SER A 618 25.44 0.78 49.86
C SER A 618 24.89 1.06 51.25
N ASP A 619 25.58 1.92 52.01
CA ASP A 619 25.13 2.44 53.29
C ASP A 619 24.86 3.94 53.14
N GLU A 620 23.58 4.29 53.03
CA GLU A 620 23.14 5.68 52.95
C GLU A 620 22.57 6.12 54.30
N GLY A 621 23.44 6.65 55.16
CA GLY A 621 23.02 7.27 56.41
C GLY A 621 22.60 6.29 57.52
N GLY A 622 23.14 5.06 57.53
CA GLY A 622 22.85 4.01 58.51
C GLY A 622 21.76 3.04 58.07
N GLU A 623 21.22 3.22 56.86
CA GLU A 623 20.33 2.27 56.20
C GLU A 623 21.12 1.50 55.13
N VAL A 624 21.13 0.17 55.27
CA VAL A 624 21.83 -0.72 54.35
C VAL A 624 20.90 -1.04 53.19
N ILE A 625 21.28 -0.59 52.00
CA ILE A 625 20.62 -0.91 50.75
C ILE A 625 21.42 -2.02 50.07
N ILE A 626 20.77 -3.18 49.87
CA ILE A 626 21.36 -4.30 49.15
C ILE A 626 20.58 -4.47 47.85
N GLU A 627 21.25 -4.22 46.73
CA GLU A 627 20.72 -4.58 45.42
C GLU A 627 21.15 -6.01 45.12
N PRO A 628 20.22 -6.96 45.00
CA PRO A 628 20.58 -8.34 44.68
C PRO A 628 21.16 -8.41 43.27
N PRO A 629 22.00 -9.43 42.97
CA PRO A 629 22.43 -9.67 41.61
C PRO A 629 21.24 -9.95 40.69
N THR A 630 21.41 -9.67 39.41
CA THR A 630 20.40 -9.97 38.40
C THR A 630 20.68 -11.30 37.72
N ASN A 631 19.62 -11.93 37.20
CA ASN A 631 19.77 -13.14 36.39
C ASN A 631 20.45 -12.82 35.06
N GLY A 632 21.12 -13.82 34.49
CA GLY A 632 21.51 -13.80 33.08
C GLY A 632 20.30 -13.98 32.17
N THR A 633 20.44 -13.62 30.89
CA THR A 633 19.37 -13.76 29.90
C THR A 633 19.54 -15.04 29.08
N ASP A 634 18.45 -15.54 28.52
CA ASP A 634 18.45 -16.74 27.68
C ASP A 634 19.21 -16.53 26.36
N GLY A 635 19.73 -17.61 25.79
CA GLY A 635 20.22 -17.63 24.40
C GLY A 635 19.06 -17.55 23.39
N GLY A 636 19.33 -17.02 22.21
CA GLY A 636 18.33 -16.87 21.14
C GLY A 636 17.98 -18.15 20.38
N VAL A 637 17.06 -18.00 19.41
CA VAL A 637 16.59 -19.07 18.51
C VAL A 637 17.29 -18.96 17.15
N VAL A 638 17.86 -20.05 16.63
CA VAL A 638 18.51 -20.01 15.30
C VAL A 638 17.46 -20.07 14.21
N TYR A 639 16.63 -21.11 14.17
CA TYR A 639 15.57 -21.26 13.18
C TYR A 639 14.22 -21.58 13.83
N ASP A 640 13.18 -20.86 13.40
CA ASP A 640 11.78 -21.12 13.75
C ASP A 640 10.99 -21.45 12.48
N ALA A 641 10.41 -22.65 12.44
CA ALA A 641 9.63 -23.10 11.29
C ALA A 641 8.24 -22.46 11.21
N GLU A 642 7.73 -21.86 12.28
CA GLU A 642 6.43 -21.16 12.34
C GLU A 642 5.25 -21.95 11.71
N GLY A 643 5.29 -23.29 11.79
CA GLY A 643 4.25 -24.17 11.25
C GLY A 643 4.40 -24.54 9.77
N VAL A 644 5.55 -24.21 9.14
CA VAL A 644 5.85 -24.51 7.73
C VAL A 644 6.79 -25.71 7.61
N ASP A 645 6.38 -26.74 6.85
CA ASP A 645 7.20 -27.94 6.63
C ASP A 645 8.54 -27.58 5.97
N THR A 646 9.64 -28.09 6.54
CA THR A 646 10.98 -27.67 6.16
C THR A 646 11.98 -28.83 6.07
N ASP A 647 12.70 -28.94 4.96
CA ASP A 647 13.86 -29.82 4.84
C ASP A 647 15.15 -29.01 5.02
N ILE A 648 16.04 -29.41 5.92
CA ILE A 648 17.32 -28.74 6.17
C ILE A 648 18.50 -29.67 5.85
N TYR A 649 19.33 -29.26 4.89
CA TYR A 649 20.51 -30.00 4.44
C TYR A 649 21.78 -29.40 5.04
N PHE A 650 22.42 -30.16 5.95
CA PHE A 650 23.68 -29.83 6.61
C PHE A 650 24.90 -30.41 5.89
N SER A 651 24.75 -31.61 5.34
CA SER A 651 25.80 -32.26 4.55
C SER A 651 25.26 -33.33 3.60
N GLY A 652 26.06 -33.70 2.61
CA GLY A 652 25.70 -34.77 1.67
C GLY A 652 24.87 -34.29 0.47
N PRO A 653 24.28 -35.21 -0.32
CA PRO A 653 23.58 -34.89 -1.55
C PRO A 653 22.30 -34.09 -1.28
N THR A 654 22.00 -33.13 -2.15
CA THR A 654 20.82 -32.26 -2.08
C THR A 654 19.92 -32.46 -3.30
N PRO A 655 18.66 -31.96 -3.29
CA PRO A 655 17.81 -31.96 -4.47
C PRO A 655 18.22 -30.92 -5.54
N SER A 656 19.13 -30.00 -5.21
CA SER A 656 19.60 -28.96 -6.14
C SER A 656 20.59 -29.53 -7.17
N VAL A 657 20.36 -29.23 -8.45
CA VAL A 657 21.34 -29.55 -9.51
C VAL A 657 22.54 -28.59 -9.47
N THR A 658 22.30 -27.34 -9.09
CA THR A 658 23.32 -26.28 -9.01
C THR A 658 24.21 -26.46 -7.78
N TYR A 659 23.61 -26.86 -6.65
CA TYR A 659 24.26 -27.03 -5.35
C TYR A 659 24.12 -28.47 -4.86
N PRO A 660 24.72 -29.45 -5.56
CA PRO A 660 24.45 -30.88 -5.33
C PRO A 660 24.94 -31.41 -3.99
N VAL A 661 25.71 -30.64 -3.23
CA VAL A 661 26.27 -31.03 -1.93
C VAL A 661 26.10 -29.89 -0.92
N ALA A 662 25.55 -30.21 0.25
CA ALA A 662 25.47 -29.31 1.38
C ALA A 662 26.75 -29.36 2.23
N ASP A 663 27.06 -28.24 2.88
CA ASP A 663 28.10 -28.09 3.90
C ASP A 663 27.77 -26.90 4.80
N GLY A 664 27.08 -27.15 5.92
CA GLY A 664 26.74 -26.09 6.87
C GLY A 664 26.44 -26.56 8.28
N PHE A 665 26.08 -25.58 9.12
CA PHE A 665 25.94 -25.68 10.55
C PHE A 665 24.74 -24.87 11.07
N ILE A 666 24.00 -25.42 12.04
CA ILE A 666 23.07 -24.70 12.91
C ILE A 666 23.55 -24.93 14.34
N ARG A 667 23.92 -23.86 15.05
CA ARG A 667 24.45 -23.98 16.40
C ARG A 667 23.67 -23.09 17.36
N ALA A 668 22.94 -23.69 18.30
CA ALA A 668 22.23 -22.95 19.33
C ALA A 668 23.21 -22.14 20.20
N PRO A 669 22.93 -20.86 20.51
CA PRO A 669 23.76 -20.08 21.42
C PRO A 669 23.61 -20.56 22.87
N SER A 670 24.48 -20.08 23.76
CA SER A 670 24.35 -20.34 25.21
C SER A 670 23.60 -19.23 25.93
N GLY A 671 23.06 -19.55 27.11
CA GLY A 671 22.58 -18.54 28.06
C GLY A 671 23.74 -17.74 28.66
N GLY A 672 23.44 -16.57 29.20
CA GLY A 672 24.39 -15.79 29.99
C GLY A 672 24.35 -16.21 31.46
N ASP A 673 25.47 -16.10 32.17
CA ASP A 673 25.57 -16.52 33.56
C ASP A 673 24.85 -15.54 34.50
N GLY A 674 24.43 -16.01 35.68
CA GLY A 674 23.91 -15.13 36.73
C GLY A 674 24.99 -14.20 37.30
N GLY A 675 24.59 -13.05 37.85
CA GLY A 675 25.48 -12.20 38.64
C GLY A 675 25.69 -12.73 40.06
N PHE A 676 26.82 -12.36 40.69
CA PHE A 676 27.21 -12.78 42.04
C PHE A 676 26.70 -11.83 43.13
N ASP A 677 26.46 -12.36 44.33
CA ASP A 677 26.05 -11.57 45.49
C ASP A 677 27.13 -10.55 45.91
N ALA A 678 26.68 -9.39 46.41
CA ALA A 678 27.54 -8.44 47.10
C ALA A 678 27.74 -8.80 48.58
N SER A 679 28.86 -8.34 49.12
CA SER A 679 29.15 -8.30 50.56
C SER A 679 29.49 -6.87 50.99
N PRO A 680 29.45 -6.56 52.30
CA PRO A 680 29.83 -5.23 52.81
C PRO A 680 31.25 -4.78 52.43
N SER A 681 32.14 -5.71 52.06
CA SER A 681 33.53 -5.43 51.71
C SER A 681 33.86 -5.55 50.21
N VAL A 682 32.98 -6.20 49.43
CA VAL A 682 33.21 -6.47 48.00
C VAL A 682 31.88 -6.50 47.26
N GLY A 683 31.73 -5.69 46.21
CA GLY A 683 30.59 -5.74 45.30
C GLY A 683 30.53 -7.06 44.52
N GLY A 684 29.34 -7.47 44.09
CA GLY A 684 29.18 -8.70 43.33
C GLY A 684 29.89 -8.66 41.99
N ASN A 685 30.46 -9.78 41.54
CA ASN A 685 30.93 -9.89 40.17
C ASN A 685 29.75 -9.98 39.18
N GLY A 686 29.90 -9.43 37.98
CA GLY A 686 28.98 -9.71 36.88
C GLY A 686 29.15 -11.14 36.37
N GLY A 687 28.07 -11.72 35.85
CA GLY A 687 28.09 -13.00 35.16
C GLY A 687 28.64 -12.87 33.73
N ASP A 688 29.23 -13.93 33.20
CA ASP A 688 29.73 -13.97 31.83
C ASP A 688 28.59 -13.97 30.80
N GLY A 689 28.86 -13.40 29.63
CA GLY A 689 27.97 -13.43 28.48
C GLY A 689 28.02 -14.77 27.74
N GLY A 690 26.86 -15.19 27.22
CA GLY A 690 26.71 -16.40 26.44
C GLY A 690 27.34 -16.31 25.04
N ASN A 691 27.77 -17.45 24.53
CA ASN A 691 28.29 -17.63 23.17
C ASN A 691 27.17 -17.55 22.14
N GLY A 692 27.48 -17.00 20.96
CA GLY A 692 26.54 -16.87 19.84
C GLY A 692 27.06 -15.90 18.79
N ARG A 693 26.32 -15.78 17.68
CA ARG A 693 26.74 -14.94 16.52
C ARG A 693 26.95 -13.49 16.91
N PHE A 694 26.01 -12.96 17.68
CA PHE A 694 26.24 -11.78 18.50
C PHE A 694 26.46 -12.29 19.92
N VAL A 695 27.64 -12.00 20.45
CA VAL A 695 28.02 -12.47 21.78
C VAL A 695 27.19 -11.77 22.84
N GLY A 696 26.83 -12.53 23.87
CA GLY A 696 26.28 -11.98 25.10
C GLY A 696 27.26 -10.99 25.72
N THR A 697 26.76 -9.85 26.19
CA THR A 697 27.58 -8.91 26.96
C THR A 697 27.69 -9.40 28.40
N GLY A 698 28.89 -9.37 28.97
CA GLY A 698 29.09 -9.67 30.39
C GLY A 698 28.37 -8.68 31.29
N GLY A 699 27.92 -9.17 32.45
CA GLY A 699 27.24 -8.36 33.46
C GLY A 699 28.16 -7.29 34.03
N SER A 700 27.58 -6.15 34.42
CA SER A 700 28.33 -5.11 35.13
C SER A 700 28.71 -5.59 36.54
N PHE A 701 29.82 -5.07 37.06
CA PHE A 701 30.18 -5.28 38.46
C PHE A 701 29.22 -4.53 39.39
N GLY A 702 28.98 -5.10 40.57
CA GLY A 702 28.33 -4.44 41.67
C GLY A 702 29.26 -3.49 42.43
N VAL A 703 28.67 -2.50 43.09
CA VAL A 703 29.38 -1.47 43.87
C VAL A 703 29.29 -1.77 45.36
N SER A 704 30.33 -1.46 46.14
CA SER A 704 30.30 -1.56 47.61
C SER A 704 30.78 -0.28 48.29
N ASP A 705 29.92 0.40 49.07
CA ASP A 705 30.22 1.63 49.81
C ASP A 705 30.09 1.48 51.34
N PRO A 706 30.82 2.27 52.18
CA PRO A 706 32.07 2.98 51.92
C PRO A 706 33.29 2.16 52.40
N GLY A 707 34.25 1.92 51.51
CA GLY A 707 35.54 1.27 51.80
C GLY A 707 35.69 -0.17 51.31
N GLY A 708 34.69 -0.70 50.61
CA GLY A 708 34.78 -1.99 49.91
C GLY A 708 35.33 -1.85 48.48
N ASN A 709 35.70 -2.98 47.88
CA ASN A 709 36.12 -3.03 46.48
C ASN A 709 34.91 -3.33 45.57
N ASN A 710 34.80 -2.65 44.44
CA ASN A 710 33.84 -3.05 43.41
C ASN A 710 34.15 -4.47 42.90
N GLY A 711 33.10 -5.18 42.46
CA GLY A 711 33.26 -6.47 41.80
C GLY A 711 34.01 -6.37 40.47
N ALA A 712 34.21 -7.51 39.81
CA ALA A 712 34.66 -7.57 38.41
C ALA A 712 33.45 -7.62 37.46
N ALA A 713 33.54 -6.97 36.31
CA ALA A 713 32.56 -7.20 35.24
C ALA A 713 32.74 -8.64 34.72
N GLY A 714 31.65 -9.24 34.25
CA GLY A 714 31.71 -10.52 33.56
C GLY A 714 32.38 -10.38 32.20
N ASP A 715 32.91 -11.50 31.69
CA ASP A 715 33.47 -11.54 30.35
C ASP A 715 32.36 -11.57 29.29
N ASN A 716 32.64 -11.05 28.09
CA ASN A 716 31.73 -11.24 26.96
C ASN A 716 31.83 -12.68 26.42
N GLY A 717 30.75 -13.16 25.80
CA GLY A 717 30.77 -14.44 25.10
C GLY A 717 31.68 -14.46 23.87
N SER A 718 31.66 -15.58 23.14
CA SER A 718 32.42 -15.81 21.91
C SER A 718 31.54 -16.28 20.75
N GLU A 719 31.87 -15.84 19.52
CA GLU A 719 31.21 -16.28 18.28
C GLU A 719 31.58 -17.72 17.88
N ASP A 720 32.78 -18.17 18.26
CA ASP A 720 33.35 -19.49 17.94
C ASP A 720 33.52 -20.38 19.18
N GLY A 721 32.81 -20.04 20.28
CA GLY A 721 33.00 -20.65 21.59
C GLY A 721 32.88 -22.18 21.60
N THR A 722 33.66 -22.83 22.46
CA THR A 722 33.63 -24.30 22.66
C THR A 722 32.38 -24.79 23.43
N SER A 723 31.53 -23.86 23.88
CA SER A 723 30.40 -24.09 24.78
C SER A 723 29.12 -23.46 24.21
N LEU A 724 28.67 -23.96 23.07
CA LEU A 724 27.38 -23.59 22.45
C LEU A 724 26.26 -24.50 22.97
N GLY A 725 25.03 -23.98 23.03
CA GLY A 725 23.85 -24.73 23.46
C GLY A 725 23.85 -25.17 24.92
N ILE A 726 24.49 -24.41 25.82
CA ILE A 726 24.52 -24.68 27.26
C ILE A 726 23.81 -23.58 28.07
N ASP A 727 23.30 -23.95 29.25
CA ASP A 727 22.73 -22.99 30.20
C ASP A 727 23.86 -22.15 30.79
N GLY A 728 23.56 -20.90 31.13
CA GLY A 728 24.45 -20.06 31.90
C GLY A 728 24.63 -20.60 33.31
N SER A 729 25.80 -20.36 33.90
CA SER A 729 26.12 -20.76 35.27
C SER A 729 25.25 -20.02 36.29
N ASN A 730 24.79 -20.74 37.31
CA ASN A 730 24.09 -20.15 38.46
C ASN A 730 25.10 -19.65 39.49
N ASN A 731 25.41 -18.36 39.43
CA ASN A 731 26.42 -17.71 40.25
C ASN A 731 25.76 -16.86 41.36
N ASN A 732 24.88 -17.44 42.19
CA ASN A 732 23.97 -16.75 43.13
C ASN A 732 22.69 -16.21 42.51
N ALA A 733 22.74 -15.58 41.34
CA ALA A 733 21.56 -15.41 40.48
C ALA A 733 21.40 -16.58 39.50
N PHE A 734 20.21 -16.72 38.90
CA PHE A 734 19.99 -17.74 37.88
C PHE A 734 20.69 -17.35 36.57
N GLY A 735 21.42 -18.29 35.99
CA GLY A 735 21.87 -18.20 34.61
C GLY A 735 20.68 -18.30 33.65
N GLY A 736 20.82 -17.68 32.50
CA GLY A 736 19.89 -17.82 31.39
C GLY A 736 19.93 -19.23 30.83
N THR A 737 18.81 -19.65 30.25
CA THR A 737 18.71 -20.95 29.56
C THR A 737 19.48 -20.92 28.24
N LYS A 738 19.95 -22.11 27.83
CA LYS A 738 20.52 -22.33 26.50
C LYS A 738 19.56 -21.89 25.40
N GLY A 739 20.13 -21.36 24.32
CA GLY A 739 19.36 -21.04 23.12
C GLY A 739 18.82 -22.28 22.42
N LYS A 740 18.09 -22.05 21.33
CA LYS A 740 17.38 -23.09 20.58
C LYS A 740 17.92 -23.18 19.16
N GLY A 741 18.21 -24.40 18.70
CA GLY A 741 18.68 -24.65 17.34
C GLY A 741 17.52 -24.54 16.36
N VAL A 742 16.56 -25.45 16.47
CA VAL A 742 15.33 -25.43 15.65
C VAL A 742 14.10 -25.51 16.54
N ILE A 743 13.10 -24.70 16.21
CA ILE A 743 11.74 -24.83 16.73
C ILE A 743 10.81 -25.27 15.59
N ASP A 744 10.11 -26.38 15.77
CA ASP A 744 9.21 -26.94 14.77
C ASP A 744 7.90 -26.18 14.69
N SER A 745 7.42 -25.61 15.81
CA SER A 745 6.20 -24.79 15.87
C SER A 745 4.96 -25.48 15.25
N GLY A 746 4.90 -26.82 15.33
CA GLY A 746 3.83 -27.65 14.77
C GLY A 746 4.04 -28.11 13.31
N ALA A 747 5.16 -27.73 12.68
CA ALA A 747 5.57 -28.18 11.37
C ALA A 747 6.25 -29.56 11.39
N THR A 748 6.40 -30.17 10.22
CA THR A 748 7.34 -31.27 10.00
C THR A 748 8.68 -30.70 9.52
N VAL A 749 9.69 -30.72 10.39
CA VAL A 749 11.07 -30.39 9.99
C VAL A 749 11.85 -31.69 9.78
N THR A 750 12.62 -31.79 8.69
CA THR A 750 13.42 -32.97 8.37
C THR A 750 14.88 -32.58 8.15
N PHE A 751 15.80 -33.23 8.86
CA PHE A 751 17.24 -32.99 8.71
C PHE A 751 17.92 -34.00 7.81
N PHE A 752 18.89 -33.51 7.04
CA PHE A 752 19.73 -34.31 6.17
C PHE A 752 21.21 -34.04 6.47
N GLY A 753 21.93 -35.09 6.86
CA GLY A 753 23.37 -35.02 7.12
C GLY A 753 23.73 -34.27 8.40
N ASP A 754 22.81 -34.21 9.36
CA ASP A 754 23.05 -33.68 10.69
C ASP A 754 24.01 -34.59 11.47
N THR A 755 24.87 -33.96 12.26
CA THR A 755 25.76 -34.62 13.21
C THR A 755 25.88 -33.72 14.43
N PRO A 756 26.31 -34.20 15.60
CA PRO A 756 26.48 -33.34 16.78
C PRO A 756 27.44 -32.16 16.59
N ALA A 757 28.31 -32.22 15.58
CA ALA A 757 29.19 -31.11 15.21
C ALA A 757 28.51 -30.07 14.30
N ARG A 758 27.54 -30.49 13.49
CA ARG A 758 26.82 -29.64 12.52
C ARG A 758 25.51 -29.09 13.06
N TYR A 759 24.88 -29.80 13.99
CA TYR A 759 23.66 -29.38 14.64
C TYR A 759 23.81 -29.42 16.15
N VAL A 760 23.73 -28.24 16.77
CA VAL A 760 23.63 -28.09 18.23
C VAL A 760 22.23 -27.58 18.54
N ASN A 761 21.37 -28.45 19.07
CA ASN A 761 19.98 -28.08 19.38
C ASN A 761 19.87 -27.09 20.54
N GLY A 762 20.74 -27.20 21.55
CA GLY A 762 20.53 -26.47 22.81
C GLY A 762 19.21 -26.89 23.47
N GLY A 763 18.21 -26.01 23.45
CA GLY A 763 16.86 -26.20 24.01
C GLY A 763 15.71 -26.12 22.99
N GLY A 764 15.98 -26.29 21.69
CA GLY A 764 14.94 -26.42 20.67
C GLY A 764 14.11 -27.70 20.84
N ASP A 765 12.92 -27.72 20.24
CA ASP A 765 11.98 -28.85 20.35
C ASP A 765 12.17 -29.90 19.25
N HIS A 766 12.98 -29.60 18.24
CA HIS A 766 13.43 -30.56 17.25
C HIS A 766 14.50 -31.49 17.84
N VAL A 767 14.28 -32.81 17.83
CA VAL A 767 15.13 -33.80 18.53
C VAL A 767 15.82 -34.76 17.57
#